data_AF-A0A5U8JDD8-F1
#
_entry.id   AF-A0A5U8JDD8-F1
#
_cell.length_a   1.000
_cell.length_b   1.000
_cell.length_c   1.000
_cell.angle_alpha   90.00
_cell.angle_beta   90.00
_cell.angle_gamma   90.00
#
_symmetry.space_group_name_H-M   'P 1'
#
loop_
_entity.id
_entity.type
_entity.pdbx_description
1 polymer ?
#
loop_
_entity_poly.entity_id
_entity_poly.type
_entity_poly.pdbx_seq_one_letter_code
_entity_poly.pdbx_strand_id
1 'polypeptide(L)'
;MKNAPNYKHLPADKATEAIIFVGADAYSHVQHWIESEGKKHGDNVPPVYLGKKQLADLKNTRIVDKGRERARVYLAAVPGTINEISQATISAIVEKLAVAGVREVKIFKGIPDREPETLHRDRMDAIRERAENGDSIFTSGILTPPMEQPDDLKPRVEKRADGVYWIAPKVDRESGEIINNETWLSSPLAAIGTGRDDAGQYYFVLRWKAPGRKEETTRALPAGDIGEREGWRTLKSGGVKVVASTGYRGILSDWLQQTAPAQEWGISHRAGWFRGAYIMPDGEVIGEPENPVVFNGGSAAASGYTVSGTPDSWRDSVARLAGGNPMMMLGVAASLAAPLIGLVNADGFGVHLFDNSTAGKTTTADIAASVWGCPDLLRLTWYGTALGIANEAEAHNDSLLPMDEIGQGTSAKDVATSAYTLFNGAGKLQGAKEGGNRELRRWRTVAISTGEKDVETFLAEEGIRAKAGQLVRLLNIPMEKSTVHHEHANGYDHARALKAAYTENHGATGREWVKWLASHQQEAKDAVKAARERWSGLIPENFGDQVKRVADRFAILEAALIAGQYLTGWSEQASRDAVQHCFNAWVGEFGTGSMEHQQIIAQCEAFLNAYGFSRFAPLPYDPRDLPIKDLAGYRQKKGDDESPTIFYTFPAAFENEIAAGFNAKQFAKSLKIAGMLTPPGDGRGYQRKSPRIEGRQINVYVINHMPEEEEQEKNS
;
A
#
# COMPACT_ATOMS: atom_id res chain seq x y z
N MET A 1 25.37 30.51 33.84
CA MET A 1 25.85 30.73 32.46
C MET A 1 27.23 30.10 32.31
N LYS A 2 27.45 29.34 31.23
CA LYS A 2 28.75 28.75 30.88
C LYS A 2 29.60 29.77 30.13
N ASN A 3 30.91 29.73 30.28
CA ASN A 3 31.80 30.60 29.49
C ASN A 3 32.05 29.98 28.12
N ALA A 4 32.14 30.81 27.08
CA ALA A 4 32.59 30.37 25.77
C ALA A 4 34.04 29.83 25.85
N PRO A 5 34.44 28.93 24.93
CA PRO A 5 35.83 28.56 24.77
C PRO A 5 36.73 29.80 24.64
N ASN A 6 37.92 29.74 25.24
CA ASN A 6 38.90 30.84 25.31
C ASN A 6 38.45 32.13 26.00
N TYR A 7 37.24 32.20 26.55
CA TYR A 7 36.75 33.36 27.32
C TYR A 7 37.72 33.82 28.42
N LYS A 8 38.36 32.88 29.13
CA LYS A 8 39.31 33.17 30.21
C LYS A 8 40.60 33.86 29.74
N HIS A 9 40.87 33.86 28.44
CA HIS A 9 42.05 34.46 27.84
C HIS A 9 41.81 35.88 27.32
N LEU A 10 40.57 36.39 27.38
CA LEU A 10 40.26 37.76 26.96
C LEU A 10 41.21 38.78 27.60
N PRO A 11 41.65 39.82 26.86
CA PRO A 11 42.62 40.80 27.36
C PRO A 11 42.16 41.47 28.67
N ALA A 12 43.06 41.71 29.62
CA ALA A 12 42.71 42.33 30.89
C ALA A 12 42.17 43.77 30.72
N ASP A 13 42.72 44.52 29.78
CA ASP A 13 42.23 45.84 29.39
C ASP A 13 40.91 45.71 28.61
N LYS A 14 39.85 46.37 29.09
CA LYS A 14 38.48 46.33 28.53
C LYS A 14 38.31 47.16 27.26
N ALA A 15 39.21 48.11 27.01
CA ALA A 15 39.22 48.88 25.78
C ALA A 15 39.78 48.04 24.62
N THR A 16 40.69 47.10 24.87
CA THR A 16 41.18 46.15 23.86
C THR A 16 40.02 45.32 23.30
N GLU A 17 39.96 45.14 21.97
CA GLU A 17 38.85 44.43 21.32
C GLU A 17 38.87 42.92 21.63
N ALA A 18 37.69 42.34 21.81
CA ALA A 18 37.54 40.88 21.91
C ALA A 18 37.37 40.28 20.51
N ILE A 19 38.24 39.33 20.12
CA ILE A 19 38.13 38.63 18.82
C ILE A 19 37.32 37.35 18.99
N ILE A 20 36.29 37.19 18.15
CA ILE A 20 35.30 36.12 18.23
C ILE A 20 35.13 35.48 16.85
N PHE A 21 35.35 34.18 16.74
CA PHE A 21 35.02 33.40 15.54
C PHE A 21 33.69 32.67 15.72
N VAL A 22 32.84 32.70 14.70
CA VAL A 22 31.48 32.16 14.77
C VAL A 22 31.25 31.29 13.55
N GLY A 23 30.70 30.08 13.71
CA GLY A 23 30.37 29.20 12.58
C GLY A 23 30.75 27.74 12.81
N ALA A 24 30.39 26.88 11.84
CA ALA A 24 30.69 25.45 11.90
C ALA A 24 32.20 25.18 12.02
N ASP A 25 33.01 26.01 11.35
CA ASP A 25 34.47 25.88 11.27
C ASP A 25 35.22 26.85 12.20
N ALA A 26 34.51 27.47 13.16
CA ALA A 26 35.09 28.49 14.05
C ALA A 26 36.33 28.00 14.82
N TYR A 27 36.37 26.72 15.21
CA TYR A 27 37.54 26.14 15.88
C TYR A 27 38.77 26.12 14.96
N SER A 28 38.59 25.68 13.70
CA SER A 28 39.66 25.62 12.71
C SER A 28 40.21 27.00 12.39
N HIS A 29 39.33 28.00 12.27
CA HIS A 29 39.75 29.39 12.09
C HIS A 29 40.50 29.96 13.30
N VAL A 30 40.12 29.59 14.53
CA VAL A 30 40.88 29.96 15.73
C VAL A 30 42.27 29.33 15.75
N GLN A 31 42.41 28.06 15.35
CA GLN A 31 43.74 27.44 15.24
C GLN A 31 44.59 28.17 14.21
N HIS A 32 44.03 28.47 13.04
CA HIS A 32 44.72 29.25 12.00
C HIS A 32 45.13 30.65 12.49
N TRP A 33 44.26 31.32 13.27
CA TRP A 33 44.61 32.61 13.88
C TRP A 33 45.79 32.50 14.85
N ILE A 34 45.78 31.52 15.74
CA ILE A 34 46.85 31.32 16.74
C ILE A 34 48.18 30.94 16.07
N GLU A 35 48.12 30.11 15.03
CA GLU A 35 49.32 29.59 14.37
C GLU A 35 49.95 30.61 13.42
N SER A 36 49.15 31.42 12.70
CA SER A 36 49.63 32.36 11.68
C SER A 36 49.11 33.79 11.78
N GLU A 37 47.80 34.03 11.59
CA GLU A 37 47.29 35.39 11.30
C GLU A 37 47.38 36.32 12.53
N GLY A 38 47.07 35.82 13.73
CA GLY A 38 47.22 36.56 14.98
C GLY A 38 48.66 37.02 15.22
N LYS A 39 49.65 36.14 14.96
CA LYS A 39 51.08 36.50 15.08
C LYS A 39 51.49 37.61 14.11
N LYS A 40 50.96 37.62 12.88
CA LYS A 40 51.21 38.69 11.89
C LYS A 40 50.64 40.03 12.35
N HIS A 41 49.54 40.00 13.10
CA HIS A 41 48.88 41.17 13.67
C HIS A 41 49.34 41.53 15.09
N GLY A 42 50.34 40.82 15.64
CA GLY A 42 50.85 41.04 17.00
C GLY A 42 49.88 40.60 18.12
N ASP A 43 48.85 39.83 17.77
CA ASP A 43 47.87 39.29 18.71
C ASP A 43 48.29 37.89 19.18
N ASN A 44 48.62 37.79 20.48
CA ASN A 44 48.99 36.54 21.15
C ASN A 44 47.86 35.98 22.02
N VAL A 45 46.65 36.55 21.95
CA VAL A 45 45.51 36.12 22.74
C VAL A 45 44.67 35.13 21.93
N PRO A 46 44.44 33.89 22.43
CA PRO A 46 43.56 32.93 21.77
C PRO A 46 42.14 33.50 21.61
N PRO A 47 41.61 33.66 20.37
CA PRO A 47 40.27 34.21 20.17
C PRO A 47 39.18 33.30 20.74
N VAL A 48 38.07 33.91 21.13
CA VAL A 48 36.85 33.19 21.52
C VAL A 48 36.24 32.53 20.28
N TYR A 49 35.68 31.34 20.41
CA TYR A 49 34.92 30.73 19.30
C TYR A 49 33.55 30.21 19.72
N LEU A 50 32.60 30.35 18.80
CA LEU A 50 31.23 29.87 18.90
C LEU A 50 30.96 28.86 17.78
N GLY A 51 31.22 27.58 18.06
CA GLY A 51 30.90 26.47 17.17
C GLY A 51 29.45 25.97 17.35
N LYS A 52 29.09 24.88 16.66
CA LYS A 52 27.72 24.31 16.69
C LYS A 52 27.14 24.15 18.10
N LYS A 53 27.95 23.66 19.05
CA LYS A 53 27.53 23.48 20.46
C LYS A 53 27.26 24.80 21.19
N GLN A 54 28.09 25.81 20.99
CA GLN A 54 27.94 27.12 21.64
C GLN A 54 26.79 27.92 21.04
N LEU A 55 26.55 27.79 19.73
CA LEU A 55 25.44 28.42 19.04
C LEU A 55 24.10 27.83 19.48
N ALA A 56 24.02 26.51 19.66
CA ALA A 56 22.81 25.85 20.18
C ALA A 56 22.47 26.26 21.63
N ASP A 57 23.47 26.55 22.46
CA ASP A 57 23.29 27.04 23.84
C ASP A 57 23.69 28.52 23.98
N LEU A 58 23.42 29.33 22.94
CA LEU A 58 23.88 30.71 22.90
C LEU A 58 23.33 31.49 24.07
N LYS A 59 22.06 31.28 24.48
CA LYS A 59 21.40 31.96 25.61
C LYS A 59 22.19 31.84 26.92
N ASN A 60 22.73 30.66 27.22
CA ASN A 60 23.44 30.42 28.48
C ASN A 60 24.96 30.61 28.39
N THR A 61 25.49 31.02 27.22
CA THR A 61 26.94 31.16 26.98
C THR A 61 27.42 32.60 27.14
N ARG A 62 28.42 32.86 27.99
CA ARG A 62 29.10 34.17 28.09
C ARG A 62 30.18 34.28 27.02
N ILE A 63 30.05 35.26 26.13
CA ILE A 63 30.95 35.48 24.99
C ILE A 63 32.06 36.47 25.36
N VAL A 64 31.69 37.56 26.03
CA VAL A 64 32.61 38.62 26.49
C VAL A 64 32.44 38.91 27.99
N ASP A 65 33.47 39.47 28.58
CA ASP A 65 33.50 39.94 29.96
C ASP A 65 32.72 41.25 30.15
N LYS A 66 32.14 41.43 31.34
CA LYS A 66 31.35 42.64 31.65
C LYS A 66 32.23 43.89 31.47
N GLY A 67 31.66 44.90 30.80
CA GLY A 67 32.31 46.19 30.57
C GLY A 67 33.30 46.22 29.41
N ARG A 68 33.40 45.16 28.60
CA ARG A 68 34.15 45.15 27.34
C ARG A 68 33.56 46.19 26.38
N GLU A 69 34.39 47.08 25.82
CA GLU A 69 33.88 48.18 25.00
C GLU A 69 33.80 47.85 23.50
N ARG A 70 34.67 46.96 23.00
CA ARG A 70 34.81 46.66 21.57
C ARG A 70 34.89 45.15 21.31
N ALA A 71 34.27 44.70 20.23
CA ALA A 71 34.38 43.31 19.78
C ALA A 71 34.51 43.20 18.25
N ARG A 72 35.18 42.15 17.81
CA ARG A 72 35.34 41.78 16.41
C ARG A 72 34.81 40.37 16.19
N VAL A 73 33.92 40.22 15.22
CA VAL A 73 33.26 38.96 14.90
C VAL A 73 33.66 38.52 13.49
N TYR A 74 34.27 37.35 13.38
CA TYR A 74 34.60 36.71 12.11
C TYR A 74 33.62 35.56 11.83
N LEU A 75 32.96 35.60 10.68
CA LEU A 75 32.13 34.51 10.20
C LEU A 75 33.02 33.42 9.59
N ALA A 76 33.15 32.30 10.31
CA ALA A 76 33.85 31.09 9.93
C ALA A 76 32.89 30.12 9.23
N ALA A 77 32.40 30.55 8.06
CA ALA A 77 31.60 29.77 7.13
C ALA A 77 31.87 30.23 5.70
N VAL A 78 31.74 29.33 4.71
CA VAL A 78 31.89 29.68 3.29
C VAL A 78 30.56 30.25 2.78
N PRO A 79 30.51 31.48 2.24
CA PRO A 79 29.28 32.06 1.66
C PRO A 79 28.69 31.15 0.58
N GLY A 80 27.37 30.91 0.59
CA GLY A 80 26.70 30.06 -0.40
C GLY A 80 26.81 28.55 -0.17
N THR A 81 27.19 28.12 1.04
CA THR A 81 27.19 26.70 1.44
C THR A 81 26.13 26.39 2.49
N ILE A 82 25.77 25.11 2.64
CA ILE A 82 24.82 24.63 3.67
C ILE A 82 25.19 24.98 5.13
N ASN A 83 26.42 25.46 5.36
CA ASN A 83 26.95 25.85 6.67
C ASN A 83 26.96 27.38 6.89
N GLU A 84 26.35 28.16 6.00
CA GLU A 84 26.25 29.62 6.14
C GLU A 84 25.50 30.02 7.43
N ILE A 85 26.04 31.01 8.13
CA ILE A 85 25.46 31.48 9.40
C ILE A 85 24.29 32.40 9.07
N SER A 86 23.09 32.04 9.55
CA SER A 86 21.90 32.84 9.30
C SER A 86 22.02 34.25 9.89
N GLN A 87 21.41 35.23 9.21
CA GLN A 87 21.32 36.61 9.70
C GLN A 87 20.68 36.70 11.10
N ALA A 88 19.71 35.83 11.40
CA ALA A 88 19.13 35.73 12.75
C ALA A 88 20.17 35.35 13.82
N THR A 89 21.09 34.44 13.51
CA THR A 89 22.16 34.03 14.43
C THR A 89 23.17 35.16 14.65
N ILE A 90 23.51 35.91 13.59
CA ILE A 90 24.38 37.08 13.68
C ILE A 90 23.74 38.15 14.58
N SER A 91 22.47 38.48 14.33
CA SER A 91 21.71 39.44 15.15
C SER A 91 21.64 39.03 16.62
N ALA A 92 21.44 37.74 16.91
CA ALA A 92 21.43 37.22 18.28
C ALA A 92 22.79 37.39 18.99
N ILE A 93 23.91 37.21 18.27
CA ILE A 93 25.25 37.43 18.82
C ILE A 93 25.48 38.92 19.09
N VAL A 94 25.10 39.79 18.13
CA VAL A 94 25.21 41.25 18.28
C VAL A 94 24.39 41.74 19.46
N GLU A 95 23.14 41.30 19.60
CA GLU A 95 22.28 41.63 20.74
C GLU A 95 22.95 41.21 22.06
N LYS A 96 23.55 40.02 22.10
CA LYS A 96 24.24 39.54 23.29
C LYS A 96 25.49 40.36 23.65
N LEU A 97 26.21 40.85 22.66
CA LEU A 97 27.34 41.76 22.86
C LEU A 97 26.86 43.13 23.36
N ALA A 98 25.77 43.65 22.79
CA ALA A 98 25.14 44.90 23.22
C ALA A 98 24.71 44.84 24.70
N VAL A 99 23.98 43.79 25.09
CA VAL A 99 23.56 43.56 26.49
C VAL A 99 24.75 43.37 27.44
N ALA A 100 25.88 42.85 26.96
CA ALA A 100 27.11 42.75 27.75
C ALA A 100 27.85 44.09 27.94
N GLY A 101 27.41 45.15 27.26
CA GLY A 101 27.96 46.51 27.35
C GLY A 101 28.94 46.88 26.23
N VAL A 102 29.02 46.10 25.15
CA VAL A 102 29.87 46.41 23.99
C VAL A 102 29.28 47.57 23.21
N ARG A 103 30.11 48.58 22.93
CA ARG A 103 29.73 49.83 22.25
C ARG A 103 30.09 49.84 20.78
N GLU A 104 31.03 49.01 20.33
CA GLU A 104 31.38 48.89 18.92
C GLU A 104 31.59 47.42 18.55
N VAL A 105 30.95 46.97 17.47
CA VAL A 105 31.13 45.63 16.90
C VAL A 105 31.51 45.73 15.43
N LYS A 106 32.59 45.04 15.03
CA LYS A 106 32.98 44.89 13.63
C LYS A 106 32.74 43.46 13.18
N ILE A 107 31.95 43.27 12.12
CA ILE A 107 31.55 41.97 11.59
C ILE A 107 32.25 41.76 10.25
N PHE A 108 33.04 40.70 10.16
CA PHE A 108 33.81 40.31 8.99
C PHE A 108 33.24 39.03 8.39
N LYS A 109 33.08 39.00 7.06
CA LYS A 109 32.61 37.81 6.32
C LYS A 109 33.62 36.66 6.27
N GLY A 110 34.81 36.87 6.83
CA GLY A 110 35.90 35.90 6.94
C GLY A 110 37.21 36.61 7.27
N ILE A 111 38.29 35.85 7.51
CA ILE A 111 39.63 36.43 7.80
C ILE A 111 40.14 37.36 6.66
N PRO A 112 39.95 37.03 5.36
CA PRO A 112 40.44 37.89 4.28
C PRO A 112 39.65 39.20 4.08
N ASP A 113 38.51 39.35 4.75
CA ASP A 113 37.63 40.50 4.57
C ASP A 113 38.30 41.78 5.12
N ARG A 114 38.28 42.83 4.30
CA ARG A 114 38.90 44.14 4.61
C ARG A 114 37.85 45.24 4.82
N GLU A 115 36.57 44.97 4.55
CA GLU A 115 35.48 45.94 4.61
C GLU A 115 34.39 45.44 5.58
N PRO A 116 34.68 45.43 6.90
CA PRO A 116 33.72 44.92 7.87
C PRO A 116 32.49 45.82 8.00
N GLU A 117 31.34 45.20 8.22
CA GLU A 117 30.18 45.92 8.71
C GLU A 117 30.47 46.38 10.14
N THR A 118 30.40 47.69 10.37
CA THR A 118 30.67 48.28 11.69
C THR A 118 29.39 48.80 12.32
N LEU A 119 29.09 48.30 13.51
CA LEU A 119 28.00 48.75 14.36
C LEU A 119 28.58 49.67 15.43
N HIS A 120 28.33 50.97 15.28
CA HIS A 120 28.79 52.00 16.20
C HIS A 120 27.87 52.14 17.42
N ARG A 121 28.33 52.94 18.39
CA ARG A 121 27.70 53.14 19.69
C ARG A 121 26.20 53.36 19.64
N ASP A 122 25.72 54.30 18.83
CA ASP A 122 24.30 54.64 18.77
C ASP A 122 23.43 53.43 18.39
N ARG A 123 23.92 52.60 17.44
CA ARG A 123 23.24 51.39 17.00
C ARG A 123 23.33 50.27 18.05
N MET A 124 24.46 50.15 18.73
CA MET A 124 24.64 49.18 19.83
C MET A 124 23.78 49.52 21.05
N ASP A 125 23.68 50.80 21.41
CA ASP A 125 22.85 51.29 22.51
C ASP A 125 21.35 51.08 22.20
N ALA A 126 20.91 51.35 20.97
CA ALA A 126 19.53 51.06 20.53
C ALA A 126 19.18 49.57 20.58
N ILE A 127 20.10 48.69 20.15
CA ILE A 127 19.92 47.23 20.22
C ILE A 127 19.82 46.77 21.69
N ARG A 128 20.66 47.33 22.56
CA ARG A 128 20.64 47.03 23.99
C ARG A 128 19.32 47.48 24.64
N GLU A 129 18.87 48.69 24.38
CA GLU A 129 17.63 49.24 24.93
C GLU A 129 16.42 48.39 24.49
N ARG A 130 16.37 48.00 23.20
CA ARG A 130 15.33 47.11 22.68
C ARG A 130 15.31 45.75 23.39
N ALA A 131 16.48 45.16 23.62
CA ALA A 131 16.60 43.90 24.33
C ALA A 131 16.21 44.01 25.82
N GLU A 132 16.56 45.12 26.48
CA GLU A 132 16.18 45.40 27.87
C GLU A 132 14.67 45.66 28.02
N ASN A 133 14.01 46.23 26.99
CA ASN A 133 12.57 46.49 26.95
C ASN A 133 11.69 45.26 26.61
N GLY A 134 12.27 44.08 26.45
CA GLY A 134 11.53 42.82 26.23
C GLY A 134 11.35 42.41 24.76
N ASP A 135 11.78 43.23 23.81
CA ASP A 135 11.80 42.97 22.36
C ASP A 135 13.06 42.18 21.94
N SER A 136 13.42 41.18 22.73
CA SER A 136 14.60 40.37 22.49
C SER A 136 14.34 39.35 21.39
N ILE A 137 15.32 39.20 20.48
CA ILE A 137 15.32 38.14 19.45
C ILE A 137 15.40 36.74 20.12
N PHE A 138 15.67 36.68 21.43
CA PHE A 138 15.72 35.46 22.27
C PHE A 138 14.40 35.07 22.94
N THR A 139 13.27 35.13 22.24
CA THR A 139 12.01 34.57 22.76
C THR A 139 11.81 33.11 22.34
N SER A 140 11.83 32.20 23.31
CA SER A 140 11.37 30.79 23.23
C SER A 140 12.09 29.79 22.28
N GLY A 141 13.42 29.70 22.31
CA GLY A 141 14.15 28.45 21.99
C GLY A 141 14.12 27.93 20.55
N ILE A 142 13.46 28.64 19.63
CA ILE A 142 13.56 28.44 18.18
C ILE A 142 14.19 29.73 17.65
N LEU A 143 15.30 29.62 16.90
CA LEU A 143 15.79 30.72 16.09
C LEU A 143 14.71 30.99 15.04
N THR A 144 13.82 31.95 15.33
CA THR A 144 12.81 32.40 14.38
C THR A 144 13.58 32.86 13.12
N PRO A 145 13.19 32.43 11.90
CA PRO A 145 13.70 33.07 10.70
C PRO A 145 13.47 34.58 10.85
N PRO A 146 14.34 35.44 10.30
CA PRO A 146 14.07 36.86 10.35
C PRO A 146 12.68 37.06 9.73
N MET A 147 11.70 37.43 10.56
CA MET A 147 10.58 38.18 10.05
C MET A 147 11.25 39.35 9.35
N GLU A 148 11.09 39.44 8.03
CA GLU A 148 11.08 40.75 7.40
C GLU A 148 10.32 41.64 8.38
N GLN A 149 10.98 42.69 8.90
CA GLN A 149 10.23 43.69 9.63
C GLN A 149 9.03 44.00 8.75
N PRO A 150 7.79 43.83 9.25
CA PRO A 150 6.64 44.25 8.49
C PRO A 150 6.96 45.69 8.11
N ASP A 151 7.01 45.97 6.83
CA ASP A 151 6.65 47.32 6.42
C ASP A 151 5.25 47.46 7.01
N ASP A 152 5.11 48.19 8.12
CA ASP A 152 3.91 48.17 8.96
C ASP A 152 2.65 48.59 8.19
N LEU A 153 2.86 49.10 6.96
CA LEU A 153 1.86 49.51 5.98
C LEU A 153 1.54 48.47 4.91
N LYS A 154 2.35 47.41 4.74
CA LYS A 154 2.08 46.36 3.76
C LYS A 154 0.93 45.47 4.22
N PRO A 155 -0.09 45.27 3.37
CA PRO A 155 -1.12 44.29 3.63
C PRO A 155 -0.54 42.88 3.72
N ARG A 156 -1.03 42.10 4.68
CA ARG A 156 -0.48 40.77 5.00
C ARG A 156 -1.56 39.80 5.45
N VAL A 157 -1.30 38.51 5.28
CA VAL A 157 -2.12 37.45 5.88
C VAL A 157 -1.49 37.00 7.19
N GLU A 158 -2.27 36.95 8.25
CA GLU A 158 -1.86 36.56 9.59
C GLU A 158 -2.62 35.32 10.05
N LYS A 159 -1.90 34.31 10.54
CA LYS A 159 -2.48 33.09 11.12
C LYS A 159 -2.58 33.24 12.63
N ARG A 160 -3.77 33.02 13.17
CA ARG A 160 -4.07 33.04 14.61
C ARG A 160 -4.66 31.69 15.04
N ALA A 161 -4.83 31.49 16.34
CA ALA A 161 -5.37 30.25 16.89
C ALA A 161 -6.83 29.99 16.47
N ASP A 162 -7.57 31.05 16.16
CA ASP A 162 -8.99 31.07 15.86
C ASP A 162 -9.31 31.28 14.36
N GLY A 163 -8.32 31.62 13.54
CA GLY A 163 -8.53 31.80 12.11
C GLY A 163 -7.32 32.32 11.34
N VAL A 164 -7.55 32.52 10.04
CA VAL A 164 -6.62 33.20 9.13
C VAL A 164 -7.26 34.55 8.75
N TYR A 165 -6.49 35.62 8.86
CA TYR A 165 -6.96 37.00 8.71
C TYR A 165 -6.15 37.75 7.68
N TRP A 166 -6.80 38.59 6.88
CA TRP A 166 -6.16 39.61 6.06
C TRP A 166 -6.09 40.91 6.86
N ILE A 167 -4.88 41.44 7.03
CA ILE A 167 -4.61 42.69 7.72
C ILE A 167 -4.22 43.72 6.66
N ALA A 168 -5.00 44.79 6.56
CA ALA A 168 -4.75 45.93 5.68
C ALA A 168 -4.51 47.20 6.52
N PRO A 169 -3.25 47.49 6.88
CA PRO A 169 -2.91 48.67 7.66
C PRO A 169 -3.23 49.96 6.89
N LYS A 170 -3.74 50.97 7.58
CA LYS A 170 -3.95 52.33 7.05
C LYS A 170 -3.47 53.36 8.06
N VAL A 171 -2.80 54.40 7.60
CA VAL A 171 -2.45 55.54 8.44
C VAL A 171 -3.67 56.44 8.59
N ASP A 172 -4.05 56.71 9.83
CA ASP A 172 -5.04 57.72 10.14
C ASP A 172 -4.48 59.12 9.82
N ARG A 173 -5.23 59.90 9.05
CA ARG A 173 -4.74 61.18 8.51
C ARG A 173 -4.66 62.30 9.55
N GLU A 174 -5.32 62.15 10.70
CA GLU A 174 -5.37 63.18 11.75
C GLU A 174 -4.41 62.87 12.90
N SER A 175 -4.31 61.61 13.31
CA SER A 175 -3.48 61.15 14.44
C SER A 175 -2.12 60.58 14.03
N GLY A 176 -1.95 60.16 12.78
CA GLY A 176 -0.75 59.45 12.32
C GLY A 176 -0.66 58.00 12.81
N GLU A 177 -1.67 57.50 13.53
CA GLU A 177 -1.70 56.12 14.02
C GLU A 177 -1.97 55.11 12.89
N ILE A 178 -1.38 53.91 13.00
CA ILE A 178 -1.62 52.82 12.05
C ILE A 178 -2.84 52.01 12.51
N ILE A 179 -3.92 52.10 11.75
CA ILE A 179 -5.14 51.32 11.94
C ILE A 179 -5.05 50.04 11.12
N ASN A 180 -4.98 48.89 11.80
CA ASN A 180 -5.00 47.57 11.18
C ASN A 180 -6.45 47.16 10.87
N ASN A 181 -6.89 47.34 9.62
CA ASN A 181 -8.20 46.84 9.20
C ASN A 181 -8.12 45.33 8.98
N GLU A 182 -8.84 44.57 9.79
CA GLU A 182 -8.82 43.11 9.76
C GLU A 182 -10.03 42.57 9.00
N THR A 183 -9.80 41.57 8.15
CA THR A 183 -10.86 40.80 7.48
C THR A 183 -10.59 39.32 7.69
N TRP A 184 -11.55 38.60 8.26
CA TRP A 184 -11.48 37.15 8.43
C TRP A 184 -11.52 36.44 7.07
N LEU A 185 -10.57 35.52 6.82
CA LEU A 185 -10.46 34.75 5.58
C LEU A 185 -10.98 33.32 5.75
N SER A 186 -10.57 32.63 6.81
CA SER A 186 -10.96 31.25 7.07
C SER A 186 -10.77 30.83 8.53
N SER A 187 -11.37 29.69 8.90
CA SER A 187 -10.99 28.97 10.12
C SER A 187 -9.52 28.50 10.01
N PRO A 188 -8.85 28.13 11.12
CA PRO A 188 -7.44 27.75 11.09
C PRO A 188 -7.11 26.74 10.00
N LEU A 189 -6.25 27.15 9.07
CA LEU A 189 -5.83 26.40 7.90
C LEU A 189 -4.35 26.71 7.64
N ALA A 190 -3.57 25.69 7.28
CA ALA A 190 -2.17 25.86 6.91
C ALA A 190 -1.77 24.92 5.78
N ALA A 191 -0.93 25.42 4.87
CA ALA A 191 -0.13 24.55 4.02
C ALA A 191 1.09 24.07 4.81
N ILE A 192 1.28 22.75 4.88
CA ILE A 192 2.34 22.11 5.69
C ILE A 192 3.38 21.40 4.83
N GLY A 193 3.22 21.43 3.51
CA GLY A 193 4.16 20.91 2.55
C GLY A 193 3.52 20.70 1.20
N THR A 194 4.30 20.10 0.30
CA THR A 194 3.85 19.76 -1.05
C THR A 194 4.34 18.37 -1.41
N GLY A 195 3.75 17.77 -2.44
CA GLY A 195 4.10 16.40 -2.82
C GLY A 195 3.64 16.04 -4.21
N ARG A 196 4.05 14.86 -4.67
CA ARG A 196 3.55 14.24 -5.89
C ARG A 196 3.03 12.84 -5.60
N ASP A 197 2.01 12.44 -6.35
CA ASP A 197 1.59 11.05 -6.40
C ASP A 197 2.43 10.23 -7.41
N ASP A 198 2.14 8.94 -7.52
CA ASP A 198 2.80 8.02 -8.47
C ASP A 198 2.64 8.47 -9.94
N ALA A 199 1.57 9.21 -10.27
CA ALA A 199 1.30 9.78 -11.59
C ALA A 199 2.13 11.04 -11.89
N GLY A 200 2.82 11.59 -10.88
CA GLY A 200 3.54 12.86 -10.96
C GLY A 200 2.65 14.10 -10.84
N GLN A 201 1.35 13.95 -10.51
CA GLN A 201 0.47 15.08 -10.24
C GLN A 201 0.91 15.78 -8.96
N TYR A 202 0.94 17.11 -8.97
CA TYR A 202 1.43 17.92 -7.86
C TYR A 202 0.31 18.33 -6.90
N TYR A 203 0.59 18.28 -5.59
CA TYR A 203 -0.37 18.54 -4.52
C TYR A 203 0.19 19.51 -3.48
N PHE A 204 -0.71 20.29 -2.88
CA PHE A 204 -0.47 20.95 -1.60
C PHE A 204 -1.03 20.09 -0.47
N VAL A 205 -0.25 19.91 0.59
CA VAL A 205 -0.69 19.23 1.80
C VAL A 205 -1.18 20.27 2.79
N LEU A 206 -2.48 20.21 3.08
CA LEU A 206 -3.17 21.16 3.94
C LEU A 206 -3.55 20.50 5.26
N ARG A 207 -3.49 21.28 6.35
CA ARG A 207 -3.90 20.86 7.69
C ARG A 207 -4.87 21.85 8.31
N TRP A 208 -5.93 21.31 8.90
CA TRP A 208 -6.95 22.09 9.62
C TRP A 208 -7.59 21.27 10.72
N LYS A 209 -8.29 21.93 11.64
CA LYS A 209 -9.09 21.27 12.68
C LYS A 209 -10.58 21.48 12.41
N ALA A 210 -11.30 20.41 12.11
CA ALA A 210 -12.73 20.47 11.88
C ALA A 210 -13.48 20.78 13.20
N PRO A 211 -14.59 21.54 13.18
CA PRO A 211 -15.38 21.82 14.36
C PRO A 211 -15.81 20.53 15.09
N GLY A 212 -15.59 20.46 16.41
CA GLY A 212 -15.96 19.31 17.23
C GLY A 212 -15.02 18.11 17.15
N ARG A 213 -14.02 18.09 16.24
CA ARG A 213 -12.97 17.07 16.23
C ARG A 213 -11.83 17.43 17.18
N LYS A 214 -11.29 16.42 17.86
CA LYS A 214 -10.10 16.58 18.73
C LYS A 214 -8.82 16.70 17.90
N GLU A 215 -8.72 15.90 16.85
CA GLU A 215 -7.54 15.78 16.00
C GLU A 215 -7.58 16.72 14.78
N GLU A 216 -6.41 17.02 14.26
CA GLU A 216 -6.24 17.78 13.02
C GLU A 216 -6.39 16.86 11.81
N THR A 217 -7.12 17.32 10.80
CA THR A 217 -7.22 16.66 9.50
C THR A 217 -6.06 17.12 8.63
N THR A 218 -5.32 16.17 8.05
CA THR A 218 -4.32 16.42 7.01
C THR A 218 -4.83 15.87 5.68
N ARG A 219 -4.76 16.65 4.59
CA ARG A 219 -5.22 16.20 3.27
C ARG A 219 -4.39 16.81 2.14
N ALA A 220 -4.15 16.03 1.10
CA ALA A 220 -3.57 16.50 -0.15
C ALA A 220 -4.66 17.05 -1.08
N LEU A 221 -4.48 18.27 -1.59
CA LEU A 221 -5.32 18.86 -2.64
C LEU A 221 -4.49 19.05 -3.90
N PRO A 222 -5.00 18.67 -5.10
CA PRO A 222 -4.35 18.96 -6.36
C PRO A 222 -4.00 20.44 -6.47
N ALA A 223 -2.79 20.76 -6.94
CA ALA A 223 -2.36 22.14 -7.06
C ALA A 223 -3.29 22.97 -7.97
N GLY A 224 -3.82 22.37 -9.04
CA GLY A 224 -4.79 23.00 -9.93
C GLY A 224 -6.16 23.27 -9.29
N ASP A 225 -6.46 22.68 -8.12
CA ASP A 225 -7.71 22.92 -7.41
C ASP A 225 -7.60 24.04 -6.37
N ILE A 226 -6.39 24.49 -6.03
CA ILE A 226 -6.18 25.54 -5.03
C ILE A 226 -6.70 26.88 -5.58
N GLY A 227 -7.64 27.48 -4.86
CA GLY A 227 -8.33 28.71 -5.30
C GLY A 227 -9.56 28.46 -6.17
N GLU A 228 -9.75 27.24 -6.65
CA GLU A 228 -10.83 26.87 -7.56
C GLU A 228 -12.08 26.37 -6.82
N ARG A 229 -13.21 26.32 -7.55
CA ARG A 229 -14.51 25.87 -7.00
C ARG A 229 -14.41 24.49 -6.34
N GLU A 230 -13.68 23.57 -6.96
CA GLU A 230 -13.52 22.19 -6.49
C GLU A 230 -12.67 22.10 -5.21
N GLY A 231 -11.56 22.85 -5.13
CA GLY A 231 -10.76 22.93 -3.91
C GLY A 231 -11.52 23.54 -2.74
N TRP A 232 -12.25 24.65 -2.96
CA TRP A 232 -13.09 25.24 -1.91
C TRP A 232 -14.22 24.31 -1.47
N ARG A 233 -14.81 23.54 -2.40
CA ARG A 233 -15.84 22.54 -2.07
C ARG A 233 -15.25 21.46 -1.16
N THR A 234 -14.06 20.97 -1.47
CA THR A 234 -13.35 19.95 -0.69
C THR A 234 -13.03 20.43 0.73
N LEU A 235 -12.46 21.63 0.86
CA LEU A 235 -12.15 22.23 2.17
C LEU A 235 -13.40 22.43 3.04
N LYS A 236 -14.48 22.98 2.46
CA LYS A 236 -15.75 23.17 3.18
C LYS A 236 -16.38 21.86 3.61
N SER A 237 -16.32 20.82 2.77
CA SER A 237 -16.81 19.48 3.11
C SER A 237 -16.01 18.86 4.25
N GLY A 238 -14.73 19.21 4.37
CA GLY A 238 -13.86 18.84 5.49
C GLY A 238 -14.06 19.68 6.76
N GLY A 239 -15.00 20.63 6.78
CA GLY A 239 -15.30 21.48 7.93
C GLY A 239 -14.54 22.81 7.99
N VAL A 240 -13.77 23.16 6.95
CA VAL A 240 -13.10 24.47 6.86
C VAL A 240 -14.14 25.55 6.52
N LYS A 241 -14.24 26.57 7.35
CA LYS A 241 -15.05 27.76 7.05
C LYS A 241 -14.20 28.74 6.25
N VAL A 242 -14.73 29.30 5.17
CA VAL A 242 -14.01 30.23 4.29
C VAL A 242 -14.91 31.42 3.97
N VAL A 243 -14.32 32.62 3.89
CA VAL A 243 -14.97 33.88 3.52
C VAL A 243 -15.76 33.74 2.21
N ALA A 244 -16.88 34.47 2.09
CA ALA A 244 -17.75 34.40 0.92
C ALA A 244 -17.19 35.16 -0.30
N SER A 245 -16.50 36.27 -0.04
CA SER A 245 -15.96 37.17 -1.06
C SER A 245 -14.90 36.51 -1.95
N THR A 246 -15.10 36.60 -3.26
CA THR A 246 -14.17 36.06 -4.26
C THR A 246 -12.78 36.70 -4.18
N GLY A 247 -12.69 38.02 -3.96
CA GLY A 247 -11.39 38.71 -3.84
C GLY A 247 -10.57 38.22 -2.65
N TYR A 248 -11.20 38.07 -1.48
CA TYR A 248 -10.53 37.57 -0.29
C TYR A 248 -10.19 36.08 -0.37
N ARG A 249 -10.96 35.28 -1.12
CA ARG A 249 -10.58 33.90 -1.46
C ARG A 249 -9.34 33.85 -2.35
N GLY A 250 -9.20 34.78 -3.29
CA GLY A 250 -7.99 34.93 -4.11
C GLY A 250 -6.76 35.14 -3.22
N ILE A 251 -6.84 36.10 -2.28
CA ILE A 251 -5.77 36.36 -1.31
C ILE A 251 -5.42 35.12 -0.49
N LEU A 252 -6.43 34.38 0.01
CA LEU A 252 -6.20 33.14 0.75
C LEU A 252 -5.53 32.07 -0.11
N SER A 253 -5.92 31.95 -1.39
CA SER A 253 -5.32 31.03 -2.35
C SER A 253 -3.85 31.34 -2.60
N ASP A 254 -3.53 32.61 -2.86
CA ASP A 254 -2.17 33.08 -3.10
C ASP A 254 -1.30 32.81 -1.87
N TRP A 255 -1.83 33.12 -0.67
CA TRP A 255 -1.13 32.85 0.58
C TRP A 255 -0.84 31.36 0.79
N LEU A 256 -1.80 30.47 0.55
CA LEU A 256 -1.58 29.02 0.67
C LEU A 256 -0.48 28.52 -0.28
N GLN A 257 -0.44 29.04 -1.50
CA GLN A 257 0.55 28.64 -2.51
C GLN A 257 1.95 29.19 -2.19
N GLN A 258 2.04 30.42 -1.67
CA GLN A 258 3.31 31.09 -1.38
C GLN A 258 3.93 30.68 -0.05
N THR A 259 3.11 30.29 0.93
CA THR A 259 3.58 29.94 2.29
C THR A 259 3.76 28.45 2.52
N ALA A 260 3.42 27.60 1.54
CA ALA A 260 3.68 26.18 1.63
C ALA A 260 5.19 25.92 1.82
N PRO A 261 5.59 25.23 2.90
CA PRO A 261 7.00 24.95 3.14
C PRO A 261 7.54 23.97 2.09
N ALA A 262 8.86 23.98 1.90
CA ALA A 262 9.55 23.06 0.98
C ALA A 262 9.60 21.60 1.48
N GLN A 263 8.84 21.25 2.52
CA GLN A 263 8.74 19.87 3.00
C GLN A 263 8.06 19.01 1.95
N GLU A 264 8.78 18.01 1.43
CA GLU A 264 8.23 17.04 0.51
C GLU A 264 7.41 15.98 1.27
N TRP A 265 6.22 15.70 0.76
CA TRP A 265 5.30 14.66 1.22
C TRP A 265 5.14 13.58 0.16
N GLY A 266 5.05 12.32 0.58
CA GLY A 266 4.59 11.23 -0.27
C GLY A 266 3.07 11.19 -0.32
N ILE A 267 2.48 11.27 -1.52
CA ILE A 267 1.02 11.20 -1.70
C ILE A 267 0.68 9.82 -2.27
N SER A 268 -0.12 9.03 -1.55
CA SER A 268 -0.57 7.73 -2.04
C SER A 268 -2.09 7.67 -2.12
N HIS A 269 -2.63 7.15 -3.23
CA HIS A 269 -4.04 6.81 -3.37
C HIS A 269 -4.35 5.36 -2.94
N ARG A 270 -3.31 4.58 -2.64
CA ARG A 270 -3.37 3.16 -2.31
C ARG A 270 -2.96 2.94 -0.86
N ALA A 271 -3.61 1.99 -0.21
CA ALA A 271 -3.12 1.44 1.05
C ALA A 271 -1.89 0.55 0.80
N GLY A 272 -1.28 0.06 1.89
CA GLY A 272 -0.15 -0.86 1.83
C GLY A 272 1.21 -0.19 2.01
N TRP A 273 2.26 -0.89 1.57
CA TRP A 273 3.63 -0.42 1.75
C TRP A 273 3.96 0.78 0.87
N PHE A 274 4.40 1.88 1.49
CA PHE A 274 4.76 3.10 0.80
C PHE A 274 5.86 3.87 1.55
N ARG A 275 6.98 4.15 0.86
CA ARG A 275 8.13 4.93 1.37
C ARG A 275 8.61 4.51 2.78
N GLY A 276 8.65 3.21 3.06
CA GLY A 276 9.13 2.66 4.33
C GLY A 276 8.09 2.50 5.44
N ALA A 277 6.87 2.99 5.24
CA ALA A 277 5.75 2.79 6.16
C ALA A 277 4.62 1.97 5.52
N TYR A 278 3.67 1.55 6.35
CA TYR A 278 2.44 0.90 5.93
C TYR A 278 1.26 1.86 6.08
N ILE A 279 0.49 2.05 5.01
CA ILE A 279 -0.74 2.84 5.01
C ILE A 279 -1.92 1.89 5.18
N MET A 280 -2.69 2.07 6.24
CA MET A 280 -3.93 1.32 6.48
C MET A 280 -5.06 1.85 5.57
N PRO A 281 -6.10 1.05 5.25
CA PRO A 281 -7.21 1.49 4.39
C PRO A 281 -8.08 2.64 4.96
N ASP A 282 -7.99 2.91 6.27
CA ASP A 282 -8.59 4.09 6.92
C ASP A 282 -7.69 5.33 6.88
N GLY A 283 -6.45 5.20 6.38
CA GLY A 283 -5.46 6.26 6.27
C GLY A 283 -4.48 6.36 7.42
N GLU A 284 -4.56 5.49 8.44
CA GLU A 284 -3.54 5.41 9.48
C GLU A 284 -2.18 5.00 8.88
N VAL A 285 -1.11 5.70 9.25
CA VAL A 285 0.25 5.41 8.77
C VAL A 285 1.04 4.79 9.91
N ILE A 286 1.53 3.56 9.72
CA ILE A 286 2.25 2.78 10.72
C ILE A 286 3.69 2.55 10.25
N GLY A 287 4.65 2.86 11.11
CA GLY A 287 6.09 2.83 10.82
C GLY A 287 6.68 4.23 10.64
N GLU A 288 7.94 4.29 10.23
CA GLU A 288 8.68 5.54 10.03
C GLU A 288 8.97 5.71 8.53
N PRO A 289 8.15 6.50 7.81
CA PRO A 289 8.40 6.72 6.39
C PRO A 289 9.58 7.67 6.18
N GLU A 290 10.29 7.53 5.05
CA GLU A 290 11.43 8.40 4.68
C GLU A 290 11.05 9.88 4.63
N ASN A 291 9.83 10.15 4.16
CA ASN A 291 9.20 11.47 4.13
C ASN A 291 7.78 11.35 4.70
N PRO A 292 7.20 12.41 5.28
CA PRO A 292 5.80 12.38 5.71
C PRO A 292 4.87 11.91 4.59
N VAL A 293 3.92 11.03 4.92
CA VAL A 293 3.00 10.42 3.97
C VAL A 293 1.57 10.88 4.26
N VAL A 294 0.79 11.08 3.21
CA VAL A 294 -0.65 11.27 3.32
C VAL A 294 -1.38 10.32 2.38
N PHE A 295 -2.37 9.63 2.95
CA PHE A 295 -3.31 8.82 2.17
C PHE A 295 -4.39 9.71 1.58
N ASN A 296 -4.54 9.65 0.26
CA ASN A 296 -5.54 10.39 -0.52
C ASN A 296 -6.46 9.43 -1.29
N GLY A 297 -6.54 8.17 -0.84
CA GLY A 297 -7.52 7.18 -1.27
C GLY A 297 -8.75 7.16 -0.36
N GLY A 298 -9.55 6.11 -0.46
CA GLY A 298 -10.66 5.88 0.45
C GLY A 298 -11.31 4.52 0.22
N SER A 299 -11.65 3.84 1.32
CA SER A 299 -12.49 2.63 1.34
C SER A 299 -13.86 2.96 1.91
N ALA A 300 -14.91 2.32 1.38
CA ALA A 300 -16.24 2.32 1.96
C ALA A 300 -16.25 1.70 3.38
N ALA A 301 -15.31 0.80 3.66
CA ALA A 301 -15.16 0.11 4.95
C ALA A 301 -14.22 0.85 5.92
N ALA A 302 -13.73 2.06 5.60
CA ALA A 302 -12.78 2.79 6.46
C ALA A 302 -13.24 2.94 7.92
N SER A 303 -14.55 3.12 8.16
CA SER A 303 -15.10 3.21 9.51
C SER A 303 -15.02 1.91 10.34
N GLY A 304 -14.76 0.77 9.69
CA GLY A 304 -14.64 -0.53 10.32
C GLY A 304 -13.26 -0.83 10.89
N TYR A 305 -12.23 -0.02 10.59
CA TYR A 305 -10.87 -0.18 11.11
C TYR A 305 -10.72 0.28 12.57
N THR A 306 -11.70 -0.04 13.41
CA THR A 306 -11.71 0.24 14.84
C THR A 306 -10.79 -0.70 15.61
N VAL A 307 -10.45 -0.34 16.84
CA VAL A 307 -9.66 -1.17 17.76
C VAL A 307 -10.48 -1.45 19.02
N SER A 308 -10.56 -2.72 19.39
CA SER A 308 -11.07 -3.17 20.69
C SER A 308 -10.15 -4.28 21.21
N GLY A 309 -9.84 -4.26 22.50
CA GLY A 309 -8.86 -5.16 23.10
C GLY A 309 -7.41 -4.88 22.70
N THR A 310 -6.56 -5.88 22.88
CA THR A 310 -5.11 -5.88 22.62
C THR A 310 -4.70 -7.12 21.80
N PRO A 311 -3.48 -7.16 21.22
CA PRO A 311 -2.99 -8.36 20.53
C PRO A 311 -2.98 -9.59 21.45
N ASP A 312 -2.59 -9.43 22.72
CA ASP A 312 -2.62 -10.51 23.71
C ASP A 312 -4.04 -11.03 23.97
N SER A 313 -5.01 -10.14 24.18
CA SER A 313 -6.40 -10.57 24.40
C SER A 313 -7.01 -11.22 23.15
N TRP A 314 -6.62 -10.80 21.95
CA TRP A 314 -7.03 -11.45 20.70
C TRP A 314 -6.42 -12.85 20.57
N ARG A 315 -5.13 -13.00 20.91
CA ARG A 315 -4.44 -14.30 20.96
C ARG A 315 -5.15 -15.26 21.91
N ASP A 316 -5.41 -14.81 23.13
CA ASP A 316 -5.90 -15.66 24.22
C ASP A 316 -7.41 -15.96 24.11
N SER A 317 -8.11 -15.31 23.18
CA SER A 317 -9.52 -15.53 22.86
C SER A 317 -9.73 -16.06 21.43
N VAL A 318 -9.64 -15.21 20.41
CA VAL A 318 -9.94 -15.54 19.00
C VAL A 318 -8.96 -16.56 18.44
N ALA A 319 -7.65 -16.31 18.55
CA ALA A 319 -6.64 -17.22 17.99
C ALA A 319 -6.65 -18.57 18.72
N ARG A 320 -6.78 -18.55 20.04
CA ARG A 320 -6.91 -19.77 20.86
C ARG A 320 -8.09 -20.61 20.40
N LEU A 321 -9.27 -20.02 20.19
CA LEU A 321 -10.49 -20.73 19.77
C LEU A 321 -10.47 -21.16 18.30
N ALA A 322 -9.71 -20.49 17.45
CA ALA A 322 -9.52 -20.89 16.05
C ALA A 322 -8.47 -22.02 15.90
N GLY A 323 -7.53 -22.14 16.84
CA GLY A 323 -6.44 -23.10 16.80
C GLY A 323 -6.92 -24.55 16.74
N GLY A 324 -6.32 -25.35 15.86
CA GLY A 324 -6.70 -26.74 15.63
C GLY A 324 -7.84 -26.93 14.63
N ASN A 325 -8.44 -25.85 14.12
CA ASN A 325 -9.41 -25.91 13.01
C ASN A 325 -8.76 -25.34 11.73
N PRO A 326 -8.36 -26.19 10.75
CA PRO A 326 -7.58 -25.76 9.58
C PRO A 326 -8.20 -24.61 8.80
N MET A 327 -9.52 -24.63 8.57
CA MET A 327 -10.23 -23.56 7.84
C MET A 327 -10.16 -22.20 8.55
N MET A 328 -10.32 -22.19 9.88
CA MET A 328 -10.21 -20.96 10.67
C MET A 328 -8.78 -20.43 10.70
N MET A 329 -7.80 -21.33 10.83
CA MET A 329 -6.38 -21.00 10.76
C MET A 329 -5.96 -20.45 9.39
N LEU A 330 -6.53 -21.00 8.30
CA LEU A 330 -6.36 -20.49 6.95
C LEU A 330 -6.90 -19.06 6.79
N GLY A 331 -8.03 -18.73 7.43
CA GLY A 331 -8.56 -17.36 7.46
C GLY A 331 -7.56 -16.38 8.08
N VAL A 332 -6.97 -16.75 9.22
CA VAL A 332 -5.90 -15.94 9.85
C VAL A 332 -4.65 -15.89 8.98
N ALA A 333 -4.27 -16.99 8.33
CA ALA A 333 -3.13 -17.03 7.41
C ALA A 333 -3.31 -16.06 6.25
N ALA A 334 -4.49 -16.02 5.63
CA ALA A 334 -4.82 -15.10 4.55
C ALA A 334 -4.72 -13.63 5.01
N SER A 335 -5.20 -13.36 6.22
CA SER A 335 -5.13 -12.04 6.84
C SER A 335 -3.70 -11.56 7.06
N LEU A 336 -2.84 -12.41 7.65
CA LEU A 336 -1.44 -12.07 7.93
C LEU A 336 -0.57 -12.07 6.66
N ALA A 337 -0.91 -12.89 5.66
CA ALA A 337 -0.22 -12.94 4.36
C ALA A 337 -0.41 -11.67 3.54
N ALA A 338 -1.51 -10.94 3.73
CA ALA A 338 -1.87 -9.78 2.92
C ALA A 338 -0.79 -8.69 2.87
N PRO A 339 -0.20 -8.22 4.00
CA PRO A 339 0.94 -7.31 3.94
C PRO A 339 2.24 -7.97 3.47
N LEU A 340 2.39 -9.30 3.57
CA LEU A 340 3.61 -9.99 3.14
C LEU A 340 3.78 -10.01 1.62
N ILE A 341 2.69 -10.19 0.86
CA ILE A 341 2.75 -10.21 -0.62
C ILE A 341 3.46 -8.95 -1.13
N GLY A 342 3.28 -7.85 -0.39
CA GLY A 342 3.83 -6.58 -0.77
C GLY A 342 5.35 -6.47 -0.59
N LEU A 343 5.86 -7.06 0.47
CA LEU A 343 7.28 -7.12 0.78
C LEU A 343 8.03 -8.05 -0.17
N VAL A 344 7.42 -9.18 -0.55
CA VAL A 344 8.04 -10.17 -1.45
C VAL A 344 7.71 -9.96 -2.93
N ASN A 345 6.96 -8.91 -3.25
CA ASN A 345 6.46 -8.61 -4.58
C ASN A 345 5.74 -9.79 -5.25
N ALA A 346 4.91 -10.49 -4.48
CA ALA A 346 4.06 -11.55 -4.98
C ALA A 346 2.75 -10.99 -5.57
N ASP A 347 2.14 -11.75 -6.48
CA ASP A 347 0.82 -11.43 -7.02
C ASP A 347 -0.25 -11.52 -5.93
N GLY A 348 -1.27 -10.67 -6.04
CA GLY A 348 -2.49 -10.81 -5.25
C GLY A 348 -3.23 -12.13 -5.58
N PHE A 349 -3.96 -12.65 -4.61
CA PHE A 349 -4.75 -13.87 -4.77
C PHE A 349 -5.98 -13.84 -3.84
N GLY A 350 -6.92 -14.76 -4.06
CA GLY A 350 -8.03 -14.94 -3.14
C GLY A 350 -8.08 -16.34 -2.57
N VAL A 351 -8.70 -16.46 -1.40
CA VAL A 351 -9.14 -17.71 -0.78
C VAL A 351 -10.66 -17.70 -0.81
N HIS A 352 -11.27 -18.62 -1.55
CA HIS A 352 -12.72 -18.75 -1.63
C HIS A 352 -13.17 -19.99 -0.88
N LEU A 353 -13.91 -19.77 0.21
CA LEU A 353 -14.48 -20.83 1.03
C LEU A 353 -15.89 -21.12 0.55
N PHE A 354 -16.15 -22.36 0.11
CA PHE A 354 -17.44 -22.73 -0.43
C PHE A 354 -17.98 -24.03 0.19
N ASP A 355 -19.30 -24.09 0.38
CA ASP A 355 -20.07 -25.28 0.75
C ASP A 355 -21.56 -24.86 0.80
N ASN A 356 -22.48 -25.76 0.47
CA ASN A 356 -23.92 -25.51 0.60
C ASN A 356 -24.39 -25.51 2.07
N SER A 357 -23.56 -26.01 3.00
CA SER A 357 -23.92 -26.09 4.42
C SER A 357 -23.45 -24.87 5.24
N THR A 358 -24.06 -24.70 6.43
CA THR A 358 -23.61 -23.73 7.45
C THR A 358 -22.35 -24.25 8.16
N ALA A 359 -21.26 -24.45 7.41
CA ALA A 359 -20.00 -24.99 7.92
C ALA A 359 -19.08 -23.96 8.59
N GLY A 360 -19.51 -22.68 8.72
CA GLY A 360 -18.72 -21.63 9.38
C GLY A 360 -17.89 -20.75 8.43
N LYS A 361 -18.28 -20.65 7.15
CA LYS A 361 -17.61 -19.82 6.13
C LYS A 361 -17.48 -18.36 6.57
N THR A 362 -18.61 -17.72 6.89
CA THR A 362 -18.66 -16.32 7.35
C THR A 362 -17.91 -16.14 8.67
N THR A 363 -18.01 -17.10 9.60
CA THR A 363 -17.24 -17.07 10.86
C THR A 363 -15.73 -17.06 10.59
N THR A 364 -15.26 -17.84 9.62
CA THR A 364 -13.84 -17.86 9.22
C THR A 364 -13.41 -16.53 8.59
N ALA A 365 -14.24 -15.96 7.72
CA ALA A 365 -13.99 -14.63 7.15
C ALA A 365 -13.98 -13.54 8.21
N ASP A 366 -14.85 -13.61 9.21
CA ASP A 366 -14.91 -12.67 10.33
C ASP A 366 -13.67 -12.77 11.23
N ILE A 367 -13.20 -13.99 11.51
CA ILE A 367 -11.94 -14.21 12.23
C ILE A 367 -10.79 -13.52 11.49
N ALA A 368 -10.71 -13.70 10.16
CA ALA A 368 -9.70 -13.06 9.33
C ALA A 368 -9.78 -11.52 9.39
N ALA A 369 -11.00 -10.97 9.26
CA ALA A 369 -11.25 -9.52 9.32
C ALA A 369 -10.95 -8.92 10.71
N SER A 370 -11.19 -9.68 11.78
CA SER A 370 -10.98 -9.24 13.16
C SER A 370 -9.54 -8.85 13.46
N VAL A 371 -8.57 -9.37 12.69
CA VAL A 371 -7.17 -8.94 12.78
C VAL A 371 -7.05 -7.43 12.52
N TRP A 372 -7.84 -6.87 11.60
CA TRP A 372 -7.71 -5.50 11.10
C TRP A 372 -8.72 -4.51 11.66
N GLY A 373 -9.92 -4.97 12.05
CA GLY A 373 -10.95 -4.13 12.62
C GLY A 373 -12.27 -4.88 12.89
N CYS A 374 -13.35 -4.16 13.10
CA CYS A 374 -14.67 -4.73 13.37
C CYS A 374 -15.19 -5.53 12.16
N PRO A 375 -15.35 -6.86 12.27
CA PRO A 375 -15.70 -7.70 11.11
C PRO A 375 -16.99 -7.28 10.41
N ASP A 376 -18.05 -6.94 11.16
CA ASP A 376 -19.35 -6.56 10.61
C ASP A 376 -19.30 -5.27 9.77
N LEU A 377 -18.35 -4.37 10.05
CA LEU A 377 -18.16 -3.12 9.30
C LEU A 377 -17.14 -3.25 8.17
N LEU A 378 -16.20 -4.20 8.29
CA LEU A 378 -15.19 -4.47 7.27
C LEU A 378 -15.70 -5.36 6.15
N ARG A 379 -16.71 -6.19 6.43
CA ARG A 379 -17.25 -7.14 5.46
C ARG A 379 -17.90 -6.43 4.28
N LEU A 380 -17.31 -6.60 3.11
CA LEU A 380 -17.87 -6.14 1.84
C LEU A 380 -18.64 -7.28 1.17
N THR A 381 -19.47 -6.97 0.19
CA THR A 381 -20.18 -7.97 -0.62
C THR A 381 -19.74 -7.91 -2.07
N TRP A 382 -20.00 -8.98 -2.81
CA TRP A 382 -19.83 -9.00 -4.27
C TRP A 382 -20.90 -8.19 -5.03
N TYR A 383 -21.87 -7.64 -4.31
CA TYR A 383 -22.91 -6.76 -4.84
C TYR A 383 -22.35 -5.36 -5.12
N GLY A 384 -21.67 -5.21 -6.26
CA GLY A 384 -21.08 -3.96 -6.67
C GLY A 384 -20.72 -3.95 -8.16
N THR A 385 -20.47 -2.76 -8.70
CA THR A 385 -19.93 -2.63 -10.06
C THR A 385 -18.46 -3.03 -10.06
N ALA A 386 -17.94 -3.54 -11.19
CA ALA A 386 -16.52 -3.85 -11.33
C ALA A 386 -15.59 -2.66 -11.01
N LEU A 387 -16.05 -1.43 -11.23
CA LEU A 387 -15.32 -0.22 -10.83
C LEU A 387 -15.33 0.00 -9.32
N GLY A 388 -16.46 -0.23 -8.65
CA GLY A 388 -16.56 -0.17 -7.20
C GLY A 388 -15.63 -1.19 -6.52
N ILE A 389 -15.66 -2.45 -6.98
CA ILE A 389 -14.76 -3.50 -6.49
C ILE A 389 -13.29 -3.16 -6.75
N ALA A 390 -12.96 -2.60 -7.92
CA ALA A 390 -11.59 -2.15 -8.22
C ALA A 390 -11.12 -1.02 -7.29
N ASN A 391 -12.00 -0.08 -6.94
CA ASN A 391 -11.66 0.98 -5.99
C ASN A 391 -11.44 0.43 -4.58
N GLU A 392 -12.26 -0.52 -4.13
CA GLU A 392 -12.03 -1.19 -2.84
C GLU A 392 -10.74 -2.00 -2.85
N ALA A 393 -10.42 -2.68 -3.95
CA ALA A 393 -9.15 -3.41 -4.08
C ALA A 393 -7.93 -2.48 -4.05
N GLU A 394 -8.02 -1.29 -4.64
CA GLU A 394 -6.99 -0.25 -4.56
C GLU A 394 -6.82 0.27 -3.13
N ALA A 395 -7.93 0.47 -2.42
CA ALA A 395 -7.94 0.87 -1.03
C ALA A 395 -7.47 -0.25 -0.07
N HIS A 396 -7.38 -1.50 -0.54
CA HIS A 396 -6.85 -2.65 0.20
C HIS A 396 -5.58 -3.23 -0.43
N ASN A 397 -4.80 -2.40 -1.14
CA ASN A 397 -3.50 -2.82 -1.64
C ASN A 397 -2.57 -3.23 -0.47
N ASP A 398 -1.88 -4.35 -0.61
CA ASP A 398 -1.13 -5.05 0.44
C ASP A 398 -1.94 -5.31 1.74
N SER A 399 -3.27 -5.37 1.66
CA SER A 399 -4.18 -5.54 2.78
C SER A 399 -5.18 -6.67 2.51
N LEU A 400 -5.83 -7.18 3.56
CA LEU A 400 -6.89 -8.17 3.43
C LEU A 400 -8.16 -7.51 2.87
N LEU A 401 -8.80 -8.13 1.89
CA LEU A 401 -10.12 -7.73 1.37
C LEU A 401 -11.18 -8.81 1.69
N PRO A 402 -11.98 -8.65 2.77
CA PRO A 402 -13.05 -9.58 3.08
C PRO A 402 -14.29 -9.35 2.21
N MET A 403 -14.70 -10.37 1.46
CA MET A 403 -15.83 -10.33 0.53
C MET A 403 -16.81 -11.47 0.80
N ASP A 404 -17.98 -11.16 1.33
CA ASP A 404 -19.00 -12.15 1.65
C ASP A 404 -19.94 -12.40 0.47
N GLU A 405 -20.35 -13.66 0.36
CA GLU A 405 -21.43 -14.17 -0.48
C GLU A 405 -21.33 -13.81 -1.96
N ILE A 406 -20.50 -14.56 -2.69
CA ILE A 406 -20.33 -14.39 -4.15
C ILE A 406 -21.63 -14.61 -4.94
N GLY A 407 -22.59 -15.37 -4.39
CA GLY A 407 -23.88 -15.67 -5.01
C GLY A 407 -24.91 -14.53 -4.98
N GLN A 408 -24.69 -13.47 -4.19
CA GLN A 408 -25.64 -12.34 -4.04
C GLN A 408 -25.59 -11.31 -5.19
N GLY A 409 -24.74 -11.49 -6.19
CA GLY A 409 -24.64 -10.58 -7.33
C GLY A 409 -25.90 -10.57 -8.23
N THR A 410 -26.20 -9.44 -8.85
CA THR A 410 -27.35 -9.29 -9.77
C THR A 410 -27.25 -10.12 -11.05
N SER A 411 -26.03 -10.48 -11.46
CA SER A 411 -25.77 -11.43 -12.55
C SER A 411 -24.43 -12.13 -12.32
N ALA A 412 -24.34 -13.44 -12.60
CA ALA A 412 -23.05 -14.15 -12.44
C ALA A 412 -21.97 -13.57 -13.37
N LYS A 413 -22.36 -12.96 -14.49
CA LYS A 413 -21.45 -12.27 -15.41
C LYS A 413 -20.77 -11.05 -14.79
N ASP A 414 -21.49 -10.26 -14.01
CA ASP A 414 -20.93 -9.09 -13.33
C ASP A 414 -19.99 -9.51 -12.20
N VAL A 415 -20.37 -10.57 -11.47
CA VAL A 415 -19.51 -11.20 -10.45
C VAL A 415 -18.25 -11.78 -11.09
N ALA A 416 -18.37 -12.50 -12.21
CA ALA A 416 -17.23 -13.02 -12.98
C ALA A 416 -16.27 -11.90 -13.38
N THR A 417 -16.81 -10.80 -13.89
CA THR A 417 -16.03 -9.64 -14.34
C THR A 417 -15.33 -8.96 -13.17
N SER A 418 -16.03 -8.84 -12.04
CA SER A 418 -15.50 -8.21 -10.83
C SER A 418 -14.41 -9.08 -10.18
N ALA A 419 -14.65 -10.38 -10.03
CA ALA A 419 -13.66 -11.34 -9.55
C ALA A 419 -12.43 -11.36 -10.45
N TYR A 420 -12.64 -11.41 -11.77
CA TYR A 420 -11.53 -11.34 -12.73
C TYR A 420 -10.73 -10.04 -12.58
N THR A 421 -11.40 -8.90 -12.47
CA THR A 421 -10.74 -7.59 -12.30
C THR A 421 -9.93 -7.56 -11.01
N LEU A 422 -10.53 -7.99 -9.89
CA LEU A 422 -9.90 -8.07 -8.57
C LEU A 422 -8.61 -8.89 -8.61
N PHE A 423 -8.67 -10.13 -9.10
CA PHE A 423 -7.52 -11.04 -9.09
C PHE A 423 -6.48 -10.78 -10.19
N ASN A 424 -6.81 -9.98 -11.20
CA ASN A 424 -5.79 -9.50 -12.14
C ASN A 424 -4.91 -8.39 -11.56
N GLY A 425 -5.37 -7.71 -10.49
CA GLY A 425 -4.60 -6.62 -9.90
C GLY A 425 -4.56 -5.35 -10.74
N ALA A 426 -5.48 -5.16 -11.69
CA ALA A 426 -5.50 -3.98 -12.55
C ALA A 426 -6.90 -3.58 -13.00
N GLY A 427 -7.15 -2.27 -13.00
CA GLY A 427 -8.38 -1.66 -13.50
C GLY A 427 -8.48 -1.70 -15.02
N LYS A 428 -9.63 -1.29 -15.56
CA LYS A 428 -9.77 -1.07 -17.01
C LYS A 428 -9.08 0.22 -17.42
N LEU A 429 -8.44 0.21 -18.58
CA LEU A 429 -7.89 1.41 -19.21
C LEU A 429 -9.05 2.38 -19.55
N GLN A 430 -8.90 3.65 -19.17
CA GLN A 430 -9.92 4.68 -19.39
C GLN A 430 -9.28 5.88 -20.07
N GLY A 431 -10.00 6.51 -21.02
CA GLY A 431 -9.60 7.78 -21.61
C GLY A 431 -9.61 8.91 -20.58
N ALA A 432 -8.66 9.84 -20.70
CA ALA A 432 -8.66 11.07 -19.90
C ALA A 432 -9.50 12.16 -20.60
N LYS A 433 -10.08 13.07 -19.80
CA LYS A 433 -10.95 14.14 -20.30
C LYS A 433 -10.20 15.11 -21.23
N GLU A 434 -8.94 15.36 -20.94
CA GLU A 434 -8.06 16.27 -21.68
C GLU A 434 -7.29 15.58 -22.83
N GLY A 435 -7.65 14.34 -23.18
CA GLY A 435 -6.96 13.51 -24.17
C GLY A 435 -5.95 12.54 -23.56
N GLY A 436 -5.60 11.48 -24.30
CA GLY A 436 -4.78 10.37 -23.78
C GLY A 436 -5.56 9.43 -22.86
N ASN A 437 -4.84 8.66 -22.04
CA ASN A 437 -5.42 7.70 -21.10
C ASN A 437 -5.15 8.14 -19.65
N ARG A 438 -6.09 7.86 -18.75
CA ARG A 438 -5.87 7.91 -17.31
C ARG A 438 -4.80 6.89 -16.91
N GLU A 439 -4.13 7.15 -15.80
CA GLU A 439 -3.23 6.18 -15.21
C GLU A 439 -3.96 4.87 -14.92
N LEU A 440 -3.32 3.75 -15.28
CA LEU A 440 -3.85 2.42 -15.03
C LEU A 440 -3.66 2.07 -13.56
N ARG A 441 -4.77 2.02 -12.82
CA ARG A 441 -4.78 1.60 -11.42
C ARG A 441 -4.35 0.14 -11.29
N ARG A 442 -3.40 -0.11 -10.40
CA ARG A 442 -2.87 -1.44 -10.08
C ARG A 442 -2.87 -1.66 -8.58
N TRP A 443 -3.23 -2.89 -8.19
CA TRP A 443 -3.25 -3.33 -6.81
C TRP A 443 -2.79 -4.77 -6.70
N ARG A 444 -2.37 -5.16 -5.51
CA ARG A 444 -2.20 -6.55 -5.09
C ARG A 444 -2.84 -6.67 -3.71
N THR A 445 -3.75 -7.62 -3.53
CA THR A 445 -4.48 -7.82 -2.28
C THR A 445 -4.68 -9.31 -2.06
N VAL A 446 -4.84 -9.72 -0.80
CA VAL A 446 -5.35 -11.04 -0.48
C VAL A 446 -6.83 -10.91 -0.16
N ALA A 447 -7.69 -11.54 -0.96
CA ALA A 447 -9.12 -11.55 -0.68
C ALA A 447 -9.52 -12.82 0.08
N ILE A 448 -10.42 -12.70 1.04
CA ILE A 448 -11.15 -13.85 1.58
C ILE A 448 -12.59 -13.76 1.11
N SER A 449 -13.05 -14.80 0.40
CA SER A 449 -14.36 -14.86 -0.24
C SER A 449 -15.17 -16.03 0.30
N THR A 450 -16.49 -15.89 0.39
CA THR A 450 -17.40 -16.97 0.78
C THR A 450 -18.47 -17.20 -0.29
N GLY A 451 -18.99 -18.43 -0.38
CA GLY A 451 -20.09 -18.76 -1.28
C GLY A 451 -20.68 -20.14 -1.03
N GLU A 452 -21.77 -20.46 -1.72
CA GLU A 452 -22.37 -21.79 -1.69
C GLU A 452 -21.60 -22.80 -2.57
N LYS A 453 -21.08 -22.34 -3.71
CA LYS A 453 -20.41 -23.15 -4.72
C LYS A 453 -19.03 -22.59 -5.03
N ASP A 454 -18.17 -23.43 -5.57
CA ASP A 454 -16.92 -22.95 -6.16
C ASP A 454 -17.22 -22.01 -7.35
N VAL A 455 -16.23 -21.19 -7.71
CA VAL A 455 -16.41 -20.19 -8.76
C VAL A 455 -16.57 -20.80 -10.14
N GLU A 456 -15.99 -21.96 -10.43
CA GLU A 456 -16.16 -22.61 -11.73
C GLU A 456 -17.61 -23.05 -11.92
N THR A 457 -18.18 -23.74 -10.93
CA THR A 457 -19.59 -24.16 -10.94
C THR A 457 -20.51 -22.95 -11.02
N PHE A 458 -20.27 -21.92 -10.20
CA PHE A 458 -21.08 -20.69 -10.23
C PHE A 458 -21.11 -20.02 -11.61
N LEU A 459 -19.98 -20.01 -12.33
CA LEU A 459 -19.91 -19.43 -13.67
C LEU A 459 -20.56 -20.33 -14.73
N ALA A 460 -20.42 -21.65 -14.59
CA ALA A 460 -20.97 -22.62 -15.52
C ALA A 460 -22.52 -22.56 -15.59
N GLU A 461 -23.19 -22.23 -14.48
CA GLU A 461 -24.66 -22.11 -14.41
C GLU A 461 -25.22 -21.02 -15.33
N GLU A 462 -24.44 -19.98 -15.60
CA GLU A 462 -24.79 -18.91 -16.56
C GLU A 462 -24.15 -19.13 -17.95
N GLY A 463 -23.66 -20.35 -18.21
CA GLY A 463 -22.99 -20.70 -19.47
C GLY A 463 -21.63 -20.03 -19.66
N ILE A 464 -21.00 -19.55 -18.59
CA ILE A 464 -19.69 -18.91 -18.63
C ILE A 464 -18.62 -19.95 -18.31
N ARG A 465 -17.75 -20.24 -19.28
CA ARG A 465 -16.61 -21.14 -19.07
C ARG A 465 -15.46 -20.40 -18.37
N ALA A 466 -15.10 -20.85 -17.17
CA ALA A 466 -13.92 -20.35 -16.47
C ALA A 466 -12.63 -20.81 -17.16
N LYS A 467 -11.61 -19.95 -17.19
CA LYS A 467 -10.27 -20.32 -17.69
C LYS A 467 -9.42 -20.80 -16.52
N ALA A 468 -8.62 -21.85 -16.73
CA ALA A 468 -7.77 -22.41 -15.67
C ALA A 468 -6.80 -21.39 -15.04
N GLY A 469 -6.28 -20.44 -15.82
CA GLY A 469 -5.46 -19.34 -15.31
C GLY A 469 -6.18 -18.37 -14.36
N GLN A 470 -7.52 -18.31 -14.43
CA GLN A 470 -8.35 -17.52 -13.52
C GLN A 470 -8.58 -18.27 -12.20
N LEU A 471 -8.84 -19.57 -12.28
CA LEU A 471 -9.12 -20.42 -11.12
C LEU A 471 -7.90 -20.59 -10.20
N VAL A 472 -6.67 -20.59 -10.74
CA VAL A 472 -5.47 -20.65 -9.89
C VAL A 472 -5.17 -19.37 -9.12
N ARG A 473 -5.88 -18.25 -9.36
CA ARG A 473 -5.72 -16.99 -8.60
C ARG A 473 -6.72 -16.86 -7.46
N LEU A 474 -7.76 -17.69 -7.46
CA LEU A 474 -8.76 -17.78 -6.42
C LEU A 474 -8.81 -19.23 -5.93
N LEU A 475 -8.20 -19.48 -4.79
CA LEU A 475 -8.12 -20.82 -4.21
C LEU A 475 -9.51 -21.23 -3.73
N ASN A 476 -10.24 -21.99 -4.54
CA ASN A 476 -11.52 -22.60 -4.16
C ASN A 476 -11.25 -23.75 -3.18
N ILE A 477 -11.54 -23.53 -1.90
CA ILE A 477 -11.29 -24.52 -0.85
C ILE A 477 -12.64 -24.94 -0.27
N PRO A 478 -12.99 -26.24 -0.35
CA PRO A 478 -14.23 -26.73 0.23
C PRO A 478 -14.22 -26.53 1.75
N MET A 479 -15.31 -25.99 2.28
CA MET A 479 -15.43 -25.70 3.70
C MET A 479 -15.66 -26.99 4.50
N GLU A 480 -14.89 -27.15 5.57
CA GLU A 480 -15.08 -28.22 6.54
C GLU A 480 -15.66 -27.68 7.85
N LYS A 481 -16.51 -28.48 8.51
CA LYS A 481 -17.05 -28.12 9.83
C LYS A 481 -15.93 -28.15 10.88
N SER A 482 -16.02 -27.26 11.88
CA SER A 482 -15.10 -27.29 13.01
C SER A 482 -15.20 -28.61 13.77
N THR A 483 -14.04 -29.18 14.11
CA THR A 483 -13.92 -30.42 14.86
C THR A 483 -13.36 -30.19 16.27
N VAL A 484 -12.64 -29.09 16.47
CA VAL A 484 -12.10 -28.68 17.77
C VAL A 484 -12.96 -27.54 18.33
N HIS A 485 -13.75 -27.83 19.37
CA HIS A 485 -14.66 -26.85 20.00
C HIS A 485 -14.12 -26.30 21.33
N HIS A 486 -12.91 -26.70 21.73
CA HIS A 486 -12.26 -26.34 23.00
C HIS A 486 -13.17 -26.62 24.21
N GLU A 487 -13.47 -25.60 25.02
CA GLU A 487 -14.35 -25.71 26.19
C GLU A 487 -15.85 -25.76 25.87
N HIS A 488 -16.24 -25.67 24.59
CA HIS A 488 -17.65 -25.61 24.18
C HIS A 488 -18.20 -26.99 23.81
N ALA A 489 -19.49 -27.20 24.10
CA ALA A 489 -20.14 -28.51 23.95
C ALA A 489 -20.34 -28.94 22.49
N ASN A 490 -20.41 -27.99 21.56
CA ASN A 490 -20.67 -28.24 20.14
C ASN A 490 -20.21 -27.05 19.28
N GLY A 491 -20.23 -27.23 17.97
CA GLY A 491 -19.81 -26.21 17.00
C GLY A 491 -20.67 -24.94 17.00
N TYR A 492 -21.95 -25.02 17.39
CA TYR A 492 -22.81 -23.83 17.48
C TYR A 492 -22.39 -22.93 18.65
N ASP A 493 -22.16 -23.51 19.83
CA ASP A 493 -21.69 -22.77 21.00
C ASP A 493 -20.28 -22.21 20.77
N HIS A 494 -19.42 -22.97 20.10
CA HIS A 494 -18.07 -22.53 19.70
C HIS A 494 -18.12 -21.33 18.73
N ALA A 495 -18.98 -21.37 17.70
CA ALA A 495 -19.15 -20.25 16.77
C ALA A 495 -19.69 -18.99 17.46
N ARG A 496 -20.61 -19.14 18.43
CA ARG A 496 -21.11 -18.03 19.24
C ARG A 496 -20.02 -17.42 20.13
N ALA A 497 -19.17 -18.26 20.72
CA ALA A 497 -18.03 -17.81 21.52
C ALA A 497 -17.00 -17.07 20.68
N LEU A 498 -16.67 -17.59 19.48
CA LEU A 498 -15.83 -16.90 18.50
C LEU A 498 -16.40 -15.52 18.16
N LYS A 499 -17.72 -15.42 17.91
CA LYS A 499 -18.38 -14.14 17.63
C LYS A 499 -18.26 -13.13 18.76
N ALA A 500 -18.49 -13.56 19.99
CA ALA A 500 -18.27 -12.72 21.16
C ALA A 500 -16.80 -12.28 21.25
N ALA A 501 -15.86 -13.22 21.08
CA ALA A 501 -14.43 -12.96 21.17
C ALA A 501 -13.96 -11.92 20.14
N TYR A 502 -14.32 -12.04 18.85
CA TYR A 502 -13.89 -11.08 17.83
C TYR A 502 -14.64 -9.74 17.88
N THR A 503 -15.82 -9.70 18.51
CA THR A 503 -16.52 -8.44 18.75
C THR A 503 -15.80 -7.62 19.82
N GLU A 504 -15.33 -8.28 20.88
CA GLU A 504 -14.60 -7.63 21.98
C GLU A 504 -13.11 -7.41 21.68
N ASN A 505 -12.53 -8.21 20.78
CA ASN A 505 -11.11 -8.19 20.45
C ASN A 505 -10.93 -8.10 18.93
N HIS A 506 -10.61 -6.93 18.41
CA HIS A 506 -10.36 -6.72 16.99
C HIS A 506 -9.45 -5.52 16.70
N GLY A 507 -8.80 -5.53 15.54
CA GLY A 507 -8.01 -4.43 14.97
C GLY A 507 -6.65 -4.15 15.59
N ALA A 508 -6.40 -4.57 16.83
CA ALA A 508 -5.10 -4.41 17.47
C ALA A 508 -4.02 -5.31 16.85
N THR A 509 -4.37 -6.56 16.54
CA THR A 509 -3.43 -7.59 16.04
C THR A 509 -2.81 -7.20 14.69
N GLY A 510 -3.61 -6.70 13.75
CA GLY A 510 -3.13 -6.29 12.42
C GLY A 510 -2.19 -5.10 12.49
N ARG A 511 -2.47 -4.14 13.39
CA ARG A 511 -1.58 -2.99 13.64
C ARG A 511 -0.24 -3.41 14.23
N GLU A 512 -0.26 -4.33 15.20
CA GLU A 512 0.97 -4.89 15.76
C GLU A 512 1.75 -5.69 14.71
N TRP A 513 1.06 -6.43 13.85
CA TRP A 513 1.66 -7.19 12.76
C TRP A 513 2.41 -6.28 11.76
N VAL A 514 1.76 -5.24 11.23
CA VAL A 514 2.41 -4.35 10.26
C VAL A 514 3.50 -3.50 10.89
N LYS A 515 3.38 -3.16 12.18
CA LYS A 515 4.45 -2.51 12.95
C LYS A 515 5.68 -3.41 13.08
N TRP A 516 5.49 -4.70 13.37
CA TRP A 516 6.58 -5.67 13.39
C TRP A 516 7.20 -5.82 12.00
N LEU A 517 6.38 -5.97 10.95
CA LEU A 517 6.85 -6.07 9.57
C LEU A 517 7.65 -4.85 9.11
N ALA A 518 7.23 -3.64 9.49
CA ALA A 518 7.92 -2.41 9.13
C ALA A 518 9.36 -2.39 9.66
N SER A 519 9.61 -3.03 10.81
CA SER A 519 10.92 -3.14 11.45
C SER A 519 11.69 -4.43 11.12
N HIS A 520 11.03 -5.46 10.57
CA HIS A 520 11.59 -6.80 10.33
C HIS A 520 11.40 -7.29 8.88
N GLN A 521 11.42 -6.38 7.89
CA GLN A 521 11.13 -6.75 6.50
C GLN A 521 12.02 -7.85 5.93
N GLN A 522 13.32 -7.87 6.28
CA GLN A 522 14.23 -8.90 5.77
C GLN A 522 13.91 -10.27 6.36
N GLU A 523 13.65 -10.35 7.66
CA GLU A 523 13.24 -11.59 8.34
C GLU A 523 11.93 -12.13 7.75
N ALA A 524 10.95 -11.26 7.48
CA ALA A 524 9.71 -11.66 6.81
C ALA A 524 9.94 -12.22 5.40
N LYS A 525 10.84 -11.61 4.61
CA LYS A 525 11.22 -12.10 3.27
C LYS A 525 11.93 -13.45 3.35
N ASP A 526 12.80 -13.63 4.32
CA ASP A 526 13.53 -14.89 4.53
C ASP A 526 12.59 -16.01 4.97
N ALA A 527 11.58 -15.72 5.81
CA ALA A 527 10.53 -16.69 6.16
C ALA A 527 9.74 -17.16 4.93
N VAL A 528 9.34 -16.24 4.03
CA VAL A 528 8.67 -16.61 2.77
C VAL A 528 9.59 -17.42 1.87
N LYS A 529 10.88 -17.07 1.78
CA LYS A 529 11.85 -17.83 1.00
C LYS A 529 11.99 -19.27 1.52
N ALA A 530 12.15 -19.44 2.83
CA ALA A 530 12.25 -20.77 3.45
C ALA A 530 10.98 -21.60 3.22
N ALA A 531 9.80 -21.00 3.35
CA ALA A 531 8.54 -21.68 3.04
C ALA A 531 8.47 -22.10 1.56
N ARG A 532 8.84 -21.23 0.61
CA ARG A 532 8.88 -21.56 -0.83
C ARG A 532 9.79 -22.74 -1.12
N GLU A 533 10.97 -22.78 -0.52
CA GLU A 533 11.90 -23.90 -0.65
C GLU A 533 11.27 -25.20 -0.12
N ARG A 534 10.63 -25.17 1.05
CA ARG A 534 9.90 -26.32 1.61
C ARG A 534 8.79 -26.81 0.67
N TRP A 535 7.94 -25.90 0.21
CA TRP A 535 6.81 -26.23 -0.68
C TRP A 535 7.26 -26.80 -2.02
N SER A 536 8.39 -26.36 -2.56
CA SER A 536 8.95 -26.93 -3.78
C SER A 536 9.31 -28.41 -3.66
N GLY A 537 9.70 -28.87 -2.46
CA GLY A 537 9.97 -30.27 -2.17
C GLY A 537 8.74 -31.11 -1.81
N LEU A 538 7.61 -30.47 -1.49
CA LEU A 538 6.36 -31.19 -1.16
C LEU A 538 5.54 -31.56 -2.39
N ILE A 539 5.70 -30.82 -3.50
CA ILE A 539 4.88 -31.01 -4.70
C ILE A 539 5.49 -32.07 -5.59
N PRO A 540 4.78 -33.18 -5.88
CA PRO A 540 5.25 -34.21 -6.79
C PRO A 540 5.58 -33.66 -8.19
N GLU A 541 6.64 -34.18 -8.82
CA GLU A 541 7.10 -33.68 -10.13
C GLU A 541 6.05 -33.81 -11.24
N ASN A 542 5.18 -34.83 -11.13
CA ASN A 542 4.11 -35.13 -12.08
C ASN A 542 2.91 -34.17 -11.99
N PHE A 543 2.86 -33.29 -10.98
CA PHE A 543 1.80 -32.29 -10.89
C PHE A 543 1.99 -31.20 -11.94
N GLY A 544 0.88 -30.72 -12.51
CA GLY A 544 0.90 -29.69 -13.54
C GLY A 544 1.47 -28.33 -13.06
N ASP A 545 1.95 -27.52 -13.99
CA ASP A 545 2.52 -26.17 -13.72
C ASP A 545 1.55 -25.20 -13.02
N GLN A 546 0.25 -25.50 -13.05
CA GLN A 546 -0.78 -24.75 -12.33
C GLN A 546 -0.70 -24.98 -10.82
N VAL A 547 -0.55 -26.25 -10.40
CA VAL A 547 -0.40 -26.60 -8.98
C VAL A 547 0.91 -26.05 -8.42
N LYS A 548 2.00 -26.11 -9.19
CA LYS A 548 3.29 -25.51 -8.80
C LYS A 548 3.20 -23.99 -8.59
N ARG A 549 2.35 -23.28 -9.35
CA ARG A 549 2.09 -21.84 -9.15
C ARG A 549 1.21 -21.56 -7.93
N VAL A 550 0.29 -22.46 -7.60
CA VAL A 550 -0.56 -22.34 -6.40
C VAL A 550 0.23 -22.58 -5.12
N ALA A 551 1.22 -23.47 -5.17
CA ALA A 551 2.18 -23.71 -4.10
C ALA A 551 2.75 -22.43 -3.48
N ASP A 552 3.09 -21.46 -4.33
CA ASP A 552 3.70 -20.20 -3.90
C ASP A 552 2.79 -19.43 -2.93
N ARG A 553 1.47 -19.50 -3.14
CA ARG A 553 0.48 -18.85 -2.29
C ARG A 553 0.37 -19.54 -0.94
N PHE A 554 0.35 -20.87 -0.93
CA PHE A 554 0.37 -21.65 0.31
C PHE A 554 1.68 -21.46 1.08
N ALA A 555 2.82 -21.30 0.40
CA ALA A 555 4.08 -20.94 1.03
C ALA A 555 4.01 -19.57 1.72
N ILE A 556 3.39 -18.57 1.11
CA ILE A 556 3.19 -17.25 1.74
C ILE A 556 2.23 -17.34 2.94
N LEU A 557 1.15 -18.12 2.83
CA LEU A 557 0.20 -18.36 3.93
C LEU A 557 0.89 -19.02 5.13
N GLU A 558 1.72 -20.04 4.90
CA GLU A 558 2.51 -20.68 5.95
C GLU A 558 3.52 -19.71 6.58
N ALA A 559 4.29 -19.00 5.75
CA ALA A 559 5.27 -18.04 6.24
C ALA A 559 4.62 -16.96 7.12
N ALA A 560 3.39 -16.54 6.77
CA ALA A 560 2.61 -15.59 7.56
C ALA A 560 2.27 -16.12 8.95
N LEU A 561 1.82 -17.38 9.06
CA LEU A 561 1.51 -17.99 10.35
C LEU A 561 2.76 -18.22 11.20
N ILE A 562 3.87 -18.64 10.59
CA ILE A 562 5.14 -18.89 11.29
C ILE A 562 5.73 -17.57 11.80
N ALA A 563 5.87 -16.56 10.95
CA ALA A 563 6.39 -15.26 11.35
C ALA A 563 5.45 -14.53 12.34
N GLY A 564 4.13 -14.74 12.19
CA GLY A 564 3.11 -14.24 13.10
C GLY A 564 2.85 -15.10 14.34
N GLN A 565 3.69 -16.12 14.62
CA GLN A 565 3.45 -17.08 15.71
C GLN A 565 3.26 -16.41 17.08
N TYR A 566 3.95 -15.30 17.35
CA TYR A 566 3.81 -14.57 18.60
C TYR A 566 2.41 -13.91 18.79
N LEU A 567 1.69 -13.66 17.68
CA LEU A 567 0.34 -13.10 17.68
C LEU A 567 -0.73 -14.18 17.87
N THR A 568 -0.50 -15.39 17.36
CA THR A 568 -1.50 -16.47 17.39
C THR A 568 -1.28 -17.46 18.54
N GLY A 569 -0.04 -17.61 18.99
CA GLY A 569 0.38 -18.64 19.95
C GLY A 569 0.43 -20.06 19.35
N TRP A 570 0.21 -20.23 18.04
CA TRP A 570 0.23 -21.54 17.39
C TRP A 570 1.66 -21.99 17.10
N SER A 571 1.96 -23.27 17.28
CA SER A 571 3.29 -23.79 16.95
C SER A 571 3.53 -23.77 15.44
N GLU A 572 4.81 -23.71 15.05
CA GLU A 572 5.25 -23.84 13.65
C GLU A 572 4.66 -25.09 12.98
N GLN A 573 4.63 -26.23 13.69
CA GLN A 573 4.07 -27.47 13.18
C GLN A 573 2.55 -27.39 12.98
N ALA A 574 1.80 -26.86 13.94
CA ALA A 574 0.35 -26.70 13.80
C ALA A 574 -0.01 -25.78 12.62
N SER A 575 0.76 -24.71 12.43
CA SER A 575 0.61 -23.81 11.29
C SER A 575 0.87 -24.52 9.96
N ARG A 576 1.92 -25.34 9.86
CA ARG A 576 2.22 -26.15 8.67
C ARG A 576 1.13 -27.15 8.37
N ASP A 577 0.69 -27.89 9.39
CA ASP A 577 -0.33 -28.94 9.25
C ASP A 577 -1.66 -28.34 8.74
N ALA A 578 -2.08 -27.20 9.30
CA ALA A 578 -3.29 -26.52 8.86
C ALA A 578 -3.22 -26.04 7.39
N VAL A 579 -2.11 -25.39 7.00
CA VAL A 579 -1.95 -24.89 5.62
C VAL A 579 -1.83 -26.06 4.64
N GLN A 580 -1.13 -27.13 5.00
CA GLN A 580 -1.02 -28.33 4.17
C GLN A 580 -2.35 -29.08 4.05
N HIS A 581 -3.15 -29.15 5.12
CA HIS A 581 -4.51 -29.69 5.06
C HIS A 581 -5.36 -28.94 4.03
N CYS A 582 -5.37 -27.61 4.10
CA CYS A 582 -6.11 -26.78 3.14
C CYS A 582 -5.59 -26.91 1.70
N PHE A 583 -4.28 -27.10 1.51
CA PHE A 583 -3.73 -27.39 0.18
C PHE A 583 -4.21 -28.75 -0.34
N ASN A 584 -4.22 -29.78 0.49
CA ASN A 584 -4.71 -31.10 0.09
C ASN A 584 -6.20 -31.06 -0.26
N ALA A 585 -7.01 -30.33 0.52
CA ALA A 585 -8.42 -30.09 0.19
C ALA A 585 -8.57 -29.35 -1.16
N TRP A 586 -7.74 -28.34 -1.41
CA TRP A 586 -7.70 -27.63 -2.69
C TRP A 586 -7.30 -28.56 -3.86
N VAL A 587 -6.26 -29.39 -3.70
CA VAL A 587 -5.83 -30.35 -4.73
C VAL A 587 -6.91 -31.41 -4.98
N GLY A 588 -7.62 -31.84 -3.94
CA GLY A 588 -8.74 -32.78 -4.07
C GLY A 588 -9.86 -32.24 -4.96
N GLU A 589 -10.14 -30.93 -4.86
CA GLU A 589 -11.14 -30.26 -5.70
C GLU A 589 -10.61 -29.91 -7.10
N PHE A 590 -9.41 -29.33 -7.18
CA PHE A 590 -8.83 -28.84 -8.44
C PHE A 590 -8.29 -29.96 -9.34
N GLY A 591 -7.87 -31.08 -8.74
CA GLY A 591 -7.13 -32.14 -9.40
C GLY A 591 -5.61 -31.89 -9.48
N THR A 592 -4.89 -32.90 -9.99
CA THR A 592 -3.41 -32.89 -10.06
C THR A 592 -2.86 -32.58 -11.46
N GLY A 593 -3.72 -32.65 -12.48
CA GLY A 593 -3.39 -32.51 -13.89
C GLY A 593 -3.60 -31.09 -14.45
N SER A 594 -3.44 -30.96 -15.78
CA SER A 594 -3.88 -29.75 -16.49
C SER A 594 -5.40 -29.79 -16.59
N MET A 595 -6.08 -28.91 -15.86
CA MET A 595 -7.55 -28.82 -15.87
C MET A 595 -8.11 -28.59 -17.28
N GLU A 596 -7.38 -27.87 -18.13
CA GLU A 596 -7.74 -27.70 -19.54
C GLU A 596 -7.74 -29.04 -20.29
N HIS A 597 -6.81 -29.95 -20.00
CA HIS A 597 -6.80 -31.29 -20.60
C HIS A 597 -7.94 -32.17 -20.07
N GLN A 598 -8.23 -32.13 -18.77
CA GLN A 598 -9.34 -32.88 -18.18
C GLN A 598 -10.69 -32.44 -18.75
N GLN A 599 -10.93 -31.13 -18.86
CA GLN A 599 -12.13 -30.60 -19.49
C GLN A 599 -12.27 -31.02 -20.97
N ILE A 600 -11.15 -31.11 -21.71
CA ILE A 600 -11.15 -31.58 -23.11
C ILE A 600 -11.56 -33.06 -23.20
N ILE A 601 -11.00 -33.91 -22.33
CA ILE A 601 -11.32 -35.34 -22.25
C ILE A 601 -12.80 -35.51 -21.90
N ALA A 602 -13.26 -34.91 -20.80
CA ALA A 602 -14.64 -35.00 -20.35
C ALA A 602 -15.65 -34.52 -21.40
N GLN A 603 -15.35 -33.42 -22.11
CA GLN A 603 -16.21 -32.90 -23.18
C GLN A 603 -16.29 -33.87 -24.38
N CYS A 604 -15.18 -34.53 -24.72
CA CYS A 604 -15.18 -35.54 -25.77
C CYS A 604 -15.96 -36.79 -25.36
N GLU A 605 -15.76 -37.29 -24.15
CA GLU A 605 -16.47 -38.44 -23.60
C GLU A 605 -17.97 -38.20 -23.48
N ALA A 606 -18.38 -37.03 -22.98
CA ALA A 606 -19.79 -36.64 -22.89
C ALA A 606 -20.48 -36.70 -24.26
N PHE A 607 -19.81 -36.21 -25.32
CA PHE A 607 -20.35 -36.30 -26.68
C PHE A 607 -20.45 -37.75 -27.17
N LEU A 608 -19.42 -38.58 -26.93
CA LEU A 608 -19.43 -39.98 -27.34
C LEU A 608 -20.48 -40.81 -26.57
N ASN A 609 -20.67 -40.55 -25.28
CA ASN A 609 -21.68 -41.23 -24.47
C ASN A 609 -23.10 -40.83 -24.88
N ALA A 610 -23.34 -39.54 -25.15
CA ALA A 610 -24.65 -39.05 -25.59
C ALA A 610 -25.00 -39.45 -27.04
N TYR A 611 -24.01 -39.45 -27.94
CA TYR A 611 -24.25 -39.51 -29.38
C TYR A 611 -23.50 -40.60 -30.14
N GLY A 612 -22.57 -41.32 -29.50
CA GLY A 612 -21.72 -42.32 -30.14
C GLY A 612 -22.50 -43.45 -30.82
N PHE A 613 -23.67 -43.82 -30.29
CA PHE A 613 -24.50 -44.90 -30.85
C PHE A 613 -25.63 -44.41 -31.75
N SER A 614 -25.96 -43.11 -31.71
CA SER A 614 -27.10 -42.53 -32.43
C SER A 614 -26.70 -41.68 -33.64
N ARG A 615 -25.54 -41.02 -33.60
CA ARG A 615 -25.06 -40.12 -34.67
C ARG A 615 -23.87 -40.68 -35.46
N PHE A 616 -23.40 -41.89 -35.14
CA PHE A 616 -22.32 -42.56 -35.88
C PHE A 616 -22.81 -43.86 -36.53
N ALA A 617 -22.72 -43.94 -37.86
CA ALA A 617 -23.12 -45.14 -38.58
C ALA A 617 -22.15 -46.31 -38.29
N PRO A 618 -22.65 -47.49 -37.88
CA PRO A 618 -21.79 -48.66 -37.67
C PRO A 618 -21.20 -49.12 -39.01
N LEU A 619 -19.93 -49.56 -39.03
CA LEU A 619 -19.32 -50.13 -40.23
C LEU A 619 -19.14 -51.65 -40.09
N PRO A 620 -19.69 -52.45 -41.02
CA PRO A 620 -20.64 -52.08 -42.09
C PRO A 620 -22.04 -51.72 -41.55
N TYR A 621 -22.83 -50.89 -42.26
CA TYR A 621 -24.24 -50.57 -41.94
C TYR A 621 -25.19 -51.11 -43.02
N ASP A 622 -26.45 -51.39 -42.65
CA ASP A 622 -27.52 -51.69 -43.61
C ASP A 622 -28.08 -50.36 -44.18
N PRO A 623 -28.21 -50.18 -45.51
CA PRO A 623 -28.84 -49.00 -46.09
C PRO A 623 -30.25 -48.68 -45.54
N ARG A 624 -30.95 -49.66 -44.97
CA ARG A 624 -32.26 -49.47 -44.31
C ARG A 624 -32.18 -48.66 -43.02
N ASP A 625 -31.00 -48.59 -42.40
CA ASP A 625 -30.76 -47.82 -41.16
C ASP A 625 -30.52 -46.33 -41.45
N LEU A 626 -30.59 -45.91 -42.72
CA LEU A 626 -30.49 -44.52 -43.15
C LEU A 626 -31.89 -43.88 -43.36
N PRO A 627 -32.04 -42.57 -43.11
CA PRO A 627 -31.00 -41.63 -42.70
C PRO A 627 -30.78 -41.62 -41.18
N ILE A 628 -29.51 -41.55 -40.78
CA ILE A 628 -29.14 -41.17 -39.42
C ILE A 628 -29.25 -39.66 -39.30
N LYS A 629 -30.05 -39.19 -38.34
CA LYS A 629 -30.22 -37.77 -38.05
C LYS A 629 -28.89 -37.18 -37.56
N ASP A 630 -28.50 -36.03 -38.12
CA ASP A 630 -27.30 -35.26 -37.74
C ASP A 630 -26.01 -36.09 -37.70
N LEU A 631 -25.79 -36.93 -38.73
CA LEU A 631 -24.65 -37.85 -38.83
C LEU A 631 -23.29 -37.16 -38.54
N ALA A 632 -22.64 -37.59 -37.46
CA ALA A 632 -21.37 -37.05 -36.97
C ALA A 632 -20.14 -37.84 -37.46
N GLY A 633 -20.33 -39.06 -37.97
CA GLY A 633 -19.24 -39.88 -38.48
C GLY A 633 -19.60 -41.36 -38.63
N TYR A 634 -18.57 -42.20 -38.63
CA TYR A 634 -18.69 -43.65 -38.66
C TYR A 634 -18.10 -44.28 -37.40
N ARG A 635 -18.58 -45.45 -37.00
CA ARG A 635 -18.01 -46.20 -35.88
C ARG A 635 -17.68 -47.62 -36.27
N GLN A 636 -16.62 -48.17 -35.68
CA GLN A 636 -16.18 -49.53 -35.93
C GLN A 636 -15.66 -50.15 -34.63
N LYS A 637 -16.09 -51.37 -34.33
CA LYS A 637 -15.50 -52.20 -33.27
C LYS A 637 -14.48 -53.14 -33.93
N LYS A 638 -13.24 -53.17 -33.42
CA LYS A 638 -12.16 -54.01 -33.97
C LYS A 638 -11.88 -55.21 -33.06
N GLY A 639 -12.43 -56.39 -33.35
CA GLY A 639 -12.17 -57.62 -32.59
C GLY A 639 -13.30 -57.99 -31.62
N ASP A 640 -12.96 -58.71 -30.55
CA ASP A 640 -13.89 -59.25 -29.54
C ASP A 640 -14.53 -58.13 -28.69
N ASP A 641 -15.45 -58.51 -27.78
CA ASP A 641 -16.36 -57.58 -27.10
C ASP A 641 -15.65 -56.53 -26.20
N GLU A 642 -14.38 -56.75 -25.86
CA GLU A 642 -13.53 -55.87 -25.04
C GLU A 642 -12.75 -54.81 -25.84
N SER A 643 -12.76 -54.86 -27.18
CA SER A 643 -11.99 -53.90 -27.99
C SER A 643 -12.63 -52.50 -28.01
N PRO A 644 -11.83 -51.42 -27.92
CA PRO A 644 -12.34 -50.06 -27.89
C PRO A 644 -13.07 -49.71 -29.20
N THR A 645 -14.19 -49.01 -29.07
CA THR A 645 -14.94 -48.53 -30.24
C THR A 645 -14.18 -47.36 -30.87
N ILE A 646 -13.91 -47.48 -32.17
CA ILE A 646 -13.22 -46.47 -32.96
C ILE A 646 -14.27 -45.60 -33.65
N PHE A 647 -14.20 -44.29 -33.41
CA PHE A 647 -15.05 -43.28 -34.00
C PHE A 647 -14.27 -42.50 -35.06
N TYR A 648 -14.73 -42.59 -36.30
CA TYR A 648 -14.25 -41.82 -37.45
C TYR A 648 -15.13 -40.57 -37.60
N THR A 649 -14.80 -39.53 -36.85
CA THR A 649 -15.60 -38.31 -36.71
C THR A 649 -15.33 -37.32 -37.85
N PHE A 650 -16.40 -36.77 -38.44
CA PHE A 650 -16.28 -35.76 -39.47
C PHE A 650 -15.68 -34.46 -38.92
N PRO A 651 -14.92 -33.71 -39.74
CA PRO A 651 -14.29 -32.47 -39.29
C PRO A 651 -15.30 -31.46 -38.73
N ALA A 652 -16.45 -31.28 -39.38
CA ALA A 652 -17.47 -30.34 -38.90
C ALA A 652 -18.03 -30.72 -37.52
N ALA A 653 -18.35 -32.00 -37.28
CA ALA A 653 -18.82 -32.47 -35.99
C ALA A 653 -17.72 -32.35 -34.91
N PHE A 654 -16.48 -32.70 -35.26
CA PHE A 654 -15.36 -32.56 -34.33
C PHE A 654 -15.08 -31.10 -33.96
N GLU A 655 -14.98 -30.22 -34.95
CA GLU A 655 -14.52 -28.84 -34.75
C GLU A 655 -15.61 -27.92 -34.20
N ASN A 656 -16.87 -28.10 -34.63
CA ASN A 656 -17.97 -27.20 -34.26
C ASN A 656 -18.79 -27.71 -33.07
N GLU A 657 -18.77 -29.01 -32.78
CA GLU A 657 -19.60 -29.60 -31.72
C GLU A 657 -18.73 -30.20 -30.61
N ILE A 658 -17.86 -31.16 -30.92
CA ILE A 658 -17.04 -31.82 -29.89
C ILE A 658 -16.02 -30.84 -29.29
N ALA A 659 -15.32 -30.10 -30.13
CA ALA A 659 -14.32 -29.09 -29.71
C ALA A 659 -14.93 -27.70 -29.52
N ALA A 660 -16.27 -27.58 -29.44
CA ALA A 660 -16.94 -26.30 -29.26
C ALA A 660 -16.38 -25.53 -28.06
N GLY A 661 -16.06 -24.25 -28.27
CA GLY A 661 -15.43 -23.39 -27.26
C GLY A 661 -13.91 -23.52 -27.13
N PHE A 662 -13.26 -24.40 -27.90
CA PHE A 662 -11.81 -24.58 -27.93
C PHE A 662 -11.20 -24.36 -29.32
N ASN A 663 -9.87 -24.18 -29.36
CA ASN A 663 -9.14 -24.30 -30.61
C ASN A 663 -9.02 -25.79 -31.00
N ALA A 664 -9.65 -26.19 -32.11
CA ALA A 664 -9.72 -27.59 -32.52
C ALA A 664 -8.36 -28.30 -32.67
N LYS A 665 -7.29 -27.59 -33.05
CA LYS A 665 -5.94 -28.18 -33.14
C LYS A 665 -5.36 -28.47 -31.75
N GLN A 666 -5.58 -27.58 -30.78
CA GLN A 666 -5.17 -27.80 -29.39
C GLN A 666 -6.01 -28.89 -28.71
N PHE A 667 -7.32 -28.91 -29.00
CA PHE A 667 -8.23 -29.97 -28.55
C PHE A 667 -7.75 -31.34 -29.03
N ALA A 668 -7.49 -31.48 -30.34
CA ALA A 668 -6.97 -32.71 -30.93
C ALA A 668 -5.58 -33.11 -30.39
N LYS A 669 -4.71 -32.13 -30.11
CA LYS A 669 -3.41 -32.38 -29.47
C LYS A 669 -3.60 -32.98 -28.07
N SER A 670 -4.53 -32.45 -27.28
CA SER A 670 -4.78 -32.90 -25.91
C SER A 670 -5.37 -34.31 -25.89
N LEU A 671 -6.35 -34.60 -26.76
CA LEU A 671 -6.87 -35.96 -26.93
C LEU A 671 -5.80 -36.94 -27.42
N LYS A 672 -4.85 -36.51 -28.25
CA LYS A 672 -3.71 -37.35 -28.66
C LYS A 672 -2.81 -37.69 -27.47
N ILE A 673 -2.51 -36.71 -26.61
CA ILE A 673 -1.70 -36.94 -25.39
C ILE A 673 -2.41 -37.90 -24.44
N ALA A 674 -3.74 -37.78 -24.34
CA ALA A 674 -4.59 -38.69 -23.55
C ALA A 674 -4.81 -40.07 -24.19
N GLY A 675 -4.26 -40.33 -25.38
CA GLY A 675 -4.48 -41.59 -26.12
C GLY A 675 -5.88 -41.75 -26.74
N MET A 676 -6.79 -40.82 -26.52
CA MET A 676 -8.14 -40.81 -27.10
C MET A 676 -8.16 -40.45 -28.59
N LEU A 677 -7.11 -39.85 -29.15
CA LEU A 677 -7.04 -39.52 -30.58
C LEU A 677 -5.88 -40.23 -31.28
N THR A 678 -6.19 -40.91 -32.38
CA THR A 678 -5.17 -41.56 -33.23
C THR A 678 -4.74 -40.62 -34.37
N PRO A 679 -3.49 -40.11 -34.37
CA PRO A 679 -2.99 -39.25 -35.44
C PRO A 679 -2.75 -40.04 -36.75
N PRO A 680 -2.57 -39.34 -37.88
CA PRO A 680 -2.11 -39.97 -39.12
C PRO A 680 -0.67 -40.52 -38.98
N GLY A 681 -0.36 -41.57 -39.75
CA GLY A 681 0.93 -42.26 -39.69
C GLY A 681 2.14 -41.46 -40.17
N ASP A 682 1.90 -40.33 -40.87
CA ASP A 682 2.94 -39.40 -41.31
C ASP A 682 3.34 -38.37 -40.23
N GLY A 683 2.64 -38.38 -39.08
CA GLY A 683 2.86 -37.47 -37.96
C GLY A 683 2.43 -36.01 -38.22
N ARG A 684 1.83 -35.68 -39.39
CA ARG A 684 1.45 -34.31 -39.76
C ARG A 684 -0.05 -34.09 -39.56
N GLY A 685 -0.40 -33.19 -38.64
CA GLY A 685 -1.79 -32.87 -38.34
C GLY A 685 -2.47 -33.94 -37.48
N TYR A 686 -3.81 -33.92 -37.48
CA TYR A 686 -4.64 -34.75 -36.59
C TYR A 686 -5.75 -35.51 -37.30
N GLN A 687 -5.87 -35.34 -38.63
CA GLN A 687 -6.89 -35.98 -39.45
C GLN A 687 -6.27 -37.14 -40.25
N ARG A 688 -7.03 -38.21 -40.43
CA ARG A 688 -6.67 -39.42 -41.20
C ARG A 688 -7.75 -39.69 -42.26
N LYS A 689 -7.40 -40.44 -43.31
CA LYS A 689 -8.41 -40.98 -44.24
C LYS A 689 -9.32 -42.01 -43.55
N SER A 690 -10.63 -41.88 -43.72
CA SER A 690 -11.61 -42.88 -43.29
C SER A 690 -11.39 -44.22 -43.99
N PRO A 691 -11.98 -45.32 -43.48
CA PRO A 691 -12.17 -46.53 -44.28
C PRO A 691 -12.87 -46.20 -45.60
N ARG A 692 -12.64 -47.02 -46.64
CA ARG A 692 -13.36 -46.89 -47.90
C ARG A 692 -14.81 -47.30 -47.68
N ILE A 693 -15.73 -46.37 -47.92
CA ILE A 693 -17.17 -46.58 -47.81
C ILE A 693 -17.74 -46.21 -49.16
N GLU A 694 -18.34 -47.19 -49.85
CA GLU A 694 -18.91 -47.02 -51.19
C GLU A 694 -17.93 -46.36 -52.20
N GLY A 695 -16.64 -46.73 -52.11
CA GLY A 695 -15.57 -46.21 -52.98
C GLY A 695 -15.05 -44.81 -52.60
N ARG A 696 -15.62 -44.14 -51.59
CA ARG A 696 -15.18 -42.82 -51.12
C ARG A 696 -14.33 -42.91 -49.85
N GLN A 697 -13.38 -42.00 -49.72
CA GLN A 697 -12.61 -41.76 -48.49
C GLN A 697 -12.57 -40.26 -48.20
N ILE A 698 -12.78 -39.91 -46.94
CA ILE A 698 -12.76 -38.53 -46.48
C ILE A 698 -11.78 -38.35 -45.32
N ASN A 699 -11.37 -37.12 -45.05
CA ASN A 699 -10.55 -36.82 -43.89
C ASN A 699 -11.43 -36.79 -42.64
N VAL A 700 -11.01 -37.46 -41.58
CA VAL A 700 -11.74 -37.61 -40.32
C VAL A 700 -10.79 -37.51 -39.14
N TYR A 701 -11.33 -37.10 -38.00
CA TYR A 701 -10.68 -37.28 -36.70
C TYR A 701 -10.97 -38.69 -36.21
N VAL A 702 -9.96 -39.37 -35.68
CA VAL A 702 -10.11 -40.74 -35.20
C VAL A 702 -10.06 -40.71 -33.69
N ILE A 703 -11.22 -40.87 -33.08
CA ILE A 703 -11.37 -40.88 -31.63
C ILE A 703 -11.56 -42.33 -31.17
N ASN A 704 -10.81 -42.73 -30.16
CA ASN A 704 -10.98 -44.00 -29.48
C ASN A 704 -11.74 -43.73 -28.19
N HIS A 705 -12.83 -44.45 -27.97
CA HIS A 705 -13.48 -44.46 -26.65
C HIS A 705 -12.68 -45.40 -25.76
N MET A 706 -12.02 -44.82 -24.75
CA MET A 706 -11.37 -45.59 -23.70
C MET A 706 -12.46 -46.02 -22.72
N PRO A 707 -12.62 -47.31 -22.42
CA PRO A 707 -13.41 -47.72 -21.26
C PRO A 707 -12.82 -47.06 -20.01
N GLU A 708 -13.65 -46.70 -19.02
CA GLU A 708 -13.17 -46.32 -17.70
C GLU A 708 -12.18 -47.39 -17.22
N GLU A 709 -10.90 -47.02 -17.06
CA GLU A 709 -9.97 -47.89 -16.34
C GLU A 709 -10.49 -47.94 -14.90
N GLU A 710 -11.02 -49.10 -14.48
CA GLU A 710 -11.04 -49.43 -13.05
C GLU A 710 -9.60 -49.20 -12.57
N GLU A 711 -9.41 -48.26 -11.63
CA GLU A 711 -8.13 -47.92 -11.03
C GLU A 711 -7.46 -49.19 -10.49
N GLN A 712 -6.68 -49.87 -11.33
CA GLN A 712 -5.73 -50.86 -10.87
C GLN A 712 -4.53 -50.08 -10.35
N GLU A 713 -4.44 -50.03 -9.03
CA GLU A 713 -3.27 -49.75 -8.23
C GLU A 713 -1.97 -50.02 -9.00
N LYS A 714 -1.35 -48.96 -9.54
CA LYS A 714 0.08 -48.96 -9.83
C LYS A 714 0.80 -48.22 -8.71
N ASN A 715 0.76 -48.83 -7.53
CA ASN A 715 1.84 -48.70 -6.56
C ASN A 715 2.98 -49.61 -7.02
N SER A 716 4.05 -49.01 -7.55
CA SER A 716 5.40 -49.55 -7.56
C SER A 716 6.39 -48.40 -7.55
#